data_AF-A0A9E4EAY5-F1
#
_entry.id   AF-A0A9E4EAY5-F1
#
_cell.length_a   1.000
_cell.length_b   1.000
_cell.length_c   1.000
_cell.angle_alpha   90.00
_cell.angle_beta   90.00
_cell.angle_gamma   90.00
#
_symmetry.space_group_name_H-M   'P 1'
#
loop_
_entity.id
_entity.type
_entity.pdbx_description
1 polymer ?
#
loop_
_entity_poly.entity_id
_entity_poly.type
_entity_poly.pdbx_seq_one_letter_code
_entity_poly.pdbx_strand_id
1 'polypeptide(L)'
;YGFSWEDSVMTIGGCVSPPRLAYSLGVEASRLIADKTPFGKATGILFDGDGFPFFFGIWAMKILGFASEAAEIFAEVERQFCENVQAEEPIDIARVYEQRYRKPIWILKTLLEKYGGDLFVRFAEVLSEKPSDTEKNMPHATFSPVDRLIYYLSRVVGEDLFPWFEEIGTTVHPLPLLPNDSDEFVTEVRKHLNRMVRDTNIDTSDRIDAIDSLLEIADESEHSISALVAKLDTGDKYERLIATAKLISNCDDRGGKALKELTTETGDDGFIAMAVLMLVRNGRSGEIIDRLIEIAPHQDYRYQLETGYLLAKIDHPAAKVFSYEELRDKNGTPLLTMDVKRNVETMDVKRDTNLHLHPIVAGYRVAICNLHLHTHHFPHNTHAPGTYIGWVHTAPKYRRRGLSRWVFGASMSHELVRRYSCVSLHTGTRNTAHGMYRSFGFVDGLVGREFTKALRHEQTKVVEGAVVRPYTLGDEVEMARVLKAFYADRVERRPRRVERHRTSETRLIYLAEKDGELLGYVQAQCEKEKNVSISEFCLKPQPSENSTHPEGFLEEVGAALLCALHNELVKREYKRIRYYPEAEGDADHIKTLFHNFGYTSEADWVWMFKIINLPMLLGELSPLLSKRLNESDDYKGWQGTISIKGSEHRASLIIKDSEIRVSAEVSADTGLCLSTDDDTLTQFILGAVTPYEAYLQNQLHIAPTVNDSVIGLLGTLFPSHRR
;
A
#
# COMPACT_ATOMS: atom_id res chain seq x y z
N TYR A 1 -17.35 20.68 -19.62
CA TYR A 1 -17.53 20.72 -18.14
C TYR A 1 -16.65 19.66 -17.49
N GLY A 2 -15.58 20.06 -16.80
CA GLY A 2 -14.69 19.15 -16.07
C GLY A 2 -15.15 18.96 -14.63
N PHE A 3 -16.27 18.25 -14.45
CA PHE A 3 -16.78 17.90 -13.11
C PHE A 3 -16.22 16.53 -12.70
N SER A 4 -15.44 16.51 -11.64
CA SER A 4 -14.92 15.30 -11.00
C SER A 4 -15.97 14.66 -10.08
N TRP A 5 -15.78 13.38 -9.75
CA TRP A 5 -16.51 12.69 -8.67
C TRP A 5 -16.48 13.49 -7.34
N GLU A 6 -15.36 14.16 -7.04
CA GLU A 6 -15.18 14.98 -5.83
C GLU A 6 -16.07 16.23 -5.83
N ASP A 7 -16.34 16.81 -7.01
CA ASP A 7 -17.27 17.94 -7.15
C ASP A 7 -18.72 17.52 -6.85
N SER A 8 -19.07 16.26 -7.04
CA SER A 8 -20.44 15.74 -6.86
C SER A 8 -20.78 15.52 -5.37
N VAL A 9 -19.81 15.06 -4.57
CA VAL A 9 -20.00 14.78 -3.14
C VAL A 9 -19.99 16.07 -2.32
N MET A 10 -19.15 17.03 -2.72
CA MET A 10 -18.94 18.29 -1.97
C MET A 10 -20.02 19.36 -2.24
N THR A 11 -20.87 19.19 -3.26
CA THR A 11 -21.88 20.19 -3.65
C THR A 11 -23.33 19.82 -3.32
N ILE A 12 -23.62 18.69 -2.65
CA ILE A 12 -24.99 18.39 -2.19
C ILE A 12 -25.51 19.50 -1.24
N GLY A 13 -24.63 20.28 -0.61
CA GLY A 13 -24.96 21.44 0.23
C GLY A 13 -25.00 22.81 -0.46
N GLY A 14 -24.66 22.93 -1.76
CA GLY A 14 -24.58 24.23 -2.46
C GLY A 14 -25.39 24.22 -3.76
N CYS A 15 -26.50 24.95 -3.80
CA CYS A 15 -27.41 25.21 -4.95
C CYS A 15 -26.98 24.60 -6.30
N VAL A 16 -27.10 23.27 -6.44
CA VAL A 16 -26.96 22.57 -7.72
C VAL A 16 -28.31 22.62 -8.44
N SER A 17 -28.29 22.90 -9.75
CA SER A 17 -29.50 22.80 -10.55
C SER A 17 -30.09 21.37 -10.46
N PRO A 18 -31.42 21.19 -10.56
CA PRO A 18 -32.04 19.86 -10.44
C PRO A 18 -31.42 18.75 -11.32
N PRO A 19 -31.00 19.00 -12.58
CA PRO A 19 -30.29 18.00 -13.39
C PRO A 19 -28.93 17.58 -12.80
N ARG A 20 -28.20 18.52 -12.19
CA ARG A 20 -26.89 18.22 -11.57
C ARG A 20 -27.04 17.44 -10.28
N LEU A 21 -28.05 17.76 -9.47
CA LEU A 21 -28.39 16.95 -8.30
C LEU A 21 -28.75 15.51 -8.70
N ALA A 22 -29.54 15.34 -9.76
CA ALA A 22 -29.88 14.02 -10.30
C ALA A 22 -28.63 13.24 -10.75
N TYR A 23 -27.69 13.89 -11.44
CA TYR A 23 -26.41 13.29 -11.82
C TYR A 23 -25.61 12.84 -10.59
N SER A 24 -25.39 13.74 -9.62
CA SER A 24 -24.63 13.43 -8.40
C SER A 24 -25.27 12.31 -7.58
N LEU A 25 -26.60 12.28 -7.49
CA LEU A 25 -27.32 11.16 -6.85
C LEU A 25 -27.08 9.84 -7.57
N GLY A 26 -27.07 9.83 -8.91
CA GLY A 26 -26.75 8.63 -9.70
C GLY A 26 -25.32 8.15 -9.48
N VAL A 27 -24.37 9.08 -9.46
CA VAL A 27 -22.96 8.81 -9.17
C VAL A 27 -22.79 8.22 -7.77
N GLU A 28 -23.40 8.81 -6.74
CA GLU A 28 -23.38 8.24 -5.37
C GLU A 28 -24.06 6.86 -5.30
N ALA A 29 -25.21 6.72 -5.97
CA ALA A 29 -25.94 5.47 -6.04
C ALA A 29 -25.12 4.38 -6.75
N SER A 30 -24.28 4.73 -7.72
CA SER A 30 -23.43 3.77 -8.43
C SER A 30 -22.48 3.07 -7.45
N ARG A 31 -21.92 3.78 -6.47
CA ARG A 31 -21.08 3.18 -5.42
C ARG A 31 -21.89 2.30 -4.49
N LEU A 32 -23.07 2.78 -4.06
CA LEU A 32 -23.95 1.98 -3.21
C LEU A 32 -24.38 0.68 -3.90
N ILE A 33 -24.69 0.73 -5.19
CA ILE A 33 -25.05 -0.42 -6.02
C ILE A 33 -23.84 -1.32 -6.21
N ALA A 34 -22.70 -0.78 -6.65
CA ALA A 34 -21.44 -1.51 -6.77
C ALA A 34 -21.15 -2.30 -5.49
N ASP A 35 -21.20 -1.65 -4.34
CA ASP A 35 -20.91 -2.30 -3.08
C ASP A 35 -21.97 -3.32 -2.61
N LYS A 36 -23.21 -3.27 -3.10
CA LYS A 36 -24.35 -4.07 -2.60
C LYS A 36 -24.80 -5.16 -3.58
N THR A 37 -24.22 -5.21 -4.76
CA THR A 37 -24.63 -6.11 -5.84
C THR A 37 -23.38 -6.69 -6.52
N PRO A 38 -23.50 -7.75 -7.33
CA PRO A 38 -22.38 -8.26 -8.12
C PRO A 38 -21.71 -7.21 -9.03
N PHE A 39 -22.36 -6.05 -9.24
CA PHE A 39 -21.80 -4.91 -9.97
C PHE A 39 -20.54 -4.31 -9.32
N GLY A 40 -20.22 -4.57 -8.05
CA GLY A 40 -18.96 -4.09 -7.44
C GLY A 40 -17.71 -4.72 -8.03
N LYS A 41 -17.82 -6.00 -8.41
CA LYS A 41 -16.79 -6.66 -9.22
C LYS A 41 -16.71 -6.01 -10.61
N ALA A 42 -17.85 -5.55 -11.13
CA ALA A 42 -17.91 -4.86 -12.41
C ALA A 42 -17.24 -3.49 -12.39
N THR A 43 -17.32 -2.74 -11.29
CA THR A 43 -16.70 -1.42 -11.19
C THR A 43 -15.19 -1.44 -11.16
N GLY A 44 -14.57 -2.46 -10.57
CA GLY A 44 -13.11 -2.64 -10.59
C GLY A 44 -12.58 -3.09 -11.95
N ILE A 45 -13.44 -3.68 -12.78
CA ILE A 45 -13.09 -4.20 -14.12
C ILE A 45 -13.40 -3.14 -15.20
N LEU A 46 -14.54 -2.44 -15.10
CA LEU A 46 -15.00 -1.41 -16.04
C LEU A 46 -14.38 -0.04 -15.74
N PHE A 47 -13.09 0.09 -16.06
CA PHE A 47 -12.35 1.35 -16.10
C PHE A 47 -12.43 2.15 -14.77
N ASP A 48 -11.70 1.67 -13.77
CA ASP A 48 -11.53 2.26 -12.45
C ASP A 48 -11.69 3.80 -12.44
N GLY A 49 -12.65 4.28 -11.64
CA GLY A 49 -12.75 5.69 -11.23
C GLY A 49 -13.79 6.55 -11.95
N ASP A 50 -13.84 6.56 -13.29
CA ASP A 50 -14.55 7.63 -14.02
C ASP A 50 -15.65 7.15 -15.00
N GLY A 51 -15.49 5.98 -15.62
CA GLY A 51 -16.47 5.47 -16.61
C GLY A 51 -17.79 5.05 -15.97
N PHE A 52 -17.75 4.03 -15.11
CA PHE A 52 -18.95 3.47 -14.50
C PHE A 52 -19.80 4.49 -13.71
N PRO A 53 -19.23 5.36 -12.84
CA PRO A 53 -20.02 6.37 -12.15
C PRO A 53 -20.65 7.40 -13.09
N PHE A 54 -19.95 7.79 -14.17
CA PHE A 54 -20.47 8.73 -15.16
C PHE A 54 -21.78 8.22 -15.79
N PHE A 55 -21.81 6.97 -16.25
CA PHE A 55 -23.02 6.39 -16.88
C PHE A 55 -24.19 6.26 -15.90
N PHE A 56 -23.93 5.96 -14.63
CA PHE A 56 -24.97 5.93 -13.60
C PHE A 56 -25.52 7.32 -13.29
N GLY A 57 -24.66 8.34 -13.27
CA GLY A 57 -25.08 9.73 -13.18
C GLY A 57 -26.03 10.11 -14.32
N ILE A 58 -25.66 9.76 -15.57
CA ILE A 58 -26.54 10.00 -16.71
C ILE A 58 -27.85 9.21 -16.61
N TRP A 59 -27.80 7.96 -16.17
CA TRP A 59 -29.01 7.14 -16.05
C TRP A 59 -29.99 7.73 -15.02
N ALA A 60 -29.48 8.19 -13.87
CA ALA A 60 -30.28 8.86 -12.86
C ALA A 60 -30.93 10.16 -13.40
N MET A 61 -30.19 10.96 -14.18
CA MET A 61 -30.76 12.12 -14.86
C MET A 61 -31.94 11.73 -15.77
N LYS A 62 -31.78 10.69 -16.59
CA LYS A 62 -32.85 10.22 -17.49
C LYS A 62 -34.09 9.75 -16.72
N ILE A 63 -33.90 8.97 -15.65
CA ILE A 63 -35.00 8.48 -14.79
C ILE A 63 -35.75 9.64 -14.12
N LEU A 64 -35.02 10.68 -13.70
CA LEU A 64 -35.56 11.84 -12.99
C LEU A 64 -36.11 12.93 -13.93
N GLY A 65 -36.24 12.64 -15.23
CA GLY A 65 -36.88 13.53 -16.21
C GLY A 65 -35.96 14.54 -16.89
N PHE A 66 -34.64 14.44 -16.70
CA PHE A 66 -33.62 15.32 -17.28
C PHE A 66 -32.94 14.68 -18.50
N ALA A 67 -33.73 14.08 -19.39
CA ALA A 67 -33.22 13.31 -20.52
C ALA A 67 -32.48 14.20 -21.56
N SER A 68 -32.92 15.45 -21.74
CA SER A 68 -32.29 16.41 -22.64
C SER A 68 -30.92 16.84 -22.12
N GLU A 69 -30.82 17.18 -20.83
CA GLU A 69 -29.57 17.57 -20.18
C GLU A 69 -28.59 16.39 -20.10
N ALA A 70 -29.09 15.17 -19.89
CA ALA A 70 -28.31 13.95 -19.99
C ALA A 70 -27.71 13.76 -21.39
N ALA A 71 -28.48 14.04 -22.44
CA ALA A 71 -28.02 13.96 -23.83
C ALA A 71 -26.98 15.05 -24.14
N GLU A 72 -27.14 16.27 -23.60
CA GLU A 72 -26.16 17.35 -23.74
C GLU A 72 -24.81 17.00 -23.09
N ILE A 73 -24.81 16.42 -21.88
CA ILE A 73 -23.57 15.99 -21.21
C ILE A 73 -22.88 14.89 -22.03
N PHE A 74 -23.63 13.92 -22.55
CA PHE A 74 -23.08 12.89 -23.43
C PHE A 74 -22.49 13.47 -24.71
N ALA A 75 -23.23 14.33 -25.40
CA ALA A 75 -22.80 14.97 -26.64
C ALA A 75 -21.55 15.83 -26.41
N GLU A 76 -21.41 16.45 -25.24
CA GLU A 76 -20.22 17.21 -24.87
C GLU A 76 -19.00 16.30 -24.66
N VAL A 77 -19.14 15.15 -24.00
CA VAL A 77 -18.04 14.19 -23.84
C VAL A 77 -17.62 13.63 -25.19
N GLU A 78 -18.58 13.31 -26.04
CA GLU A 78 -18.33 12.81 -27.40
C GLU A 78 -17.64 13.88 -28.26
N ARG A 79 -18.15 15.12 -28.24
CA ARG A 79 -17.52 16.25 -28.92
C ARG A 79 -16.09 16.45 -28.47
N GLN A 80 -15.84 16.43 -27.16
CA GLN A 80 -14.50 16.58 -26.63
C GLN A 80 -13.56 15.42 -26.98
N PHE A 81 -14.08 14.18 -27.04
CA PHE A 81 -13.33 13.04 -27.55
C PHE A 81 -12.99 13.27 -29.03
N CYS A 82 -13.99 13.58 -29.87
CA CYS A 82 -13.85 13.92 -31.30
C CYS A 82 -12.83 15.03 -31.56
N GLU A 83 -12.90 16.14 -30.80
CA GLU A 83 -11.96 17.26 -30.88
C GLU A 83 -10.52 16.86 -30.55
N ASN A 84 -10.35 15.83 -29.71
CA ASN A 84 -9.05 15.34 -29.26
C ASN A 84 -8.67 13.95 -29.80
N VAL A 85 -9.38 13.40 -30.79
CA VAL A 85 -9.16 12.01 -31.28
C VAL A 85 -7.71 11.76 -31.61
N GLN A 86 -7.04 12.70 -32.28
CA GLN A 86 -5.63 12.57 -32.65
C GLN A 86 -4.69 12.40 -31.44
N ALA A 87 -5.07 12.92 -30.27
CA ALA A 87 -4.33 12.77 -29.01
C ALA A 87 -4.82 11.59 -28.15
N GLU A 88 -6.11 11.22 -28.26
CA GLU A 88 -6.75 10.21 -27.41
C GLU A 88 -6.81 8.79 -28.03
N GLU A 89 -6.96 8.66 -29.34
CA GLU A 89 -6.96 7.39 -30.07
C GLU A 89 -5.66 6.59 -29.93
N PRO A 90 -4.45 7.19 -30.02
CA PRO A 90 -3.19 6.45 -29.87
C PRO A 90 -2.91 6.00 -28.43
N ILE A 91 -3.78 6.32 -27.47
CA ILE A 91 -3.61 5.92 -26.06
C ILE A 91 -3.93 4.44 -25.91
N ASP A 92 -2.90 3.68 -25.62
CA ASP A 92 -3.06 2.30 -25.19
C ASP A 92 -3.52 2.21 -23.72
N ILE A 93 -4.81 1.97 -23.52
CA ILE A 93 -5.43 1.84 -22.18
C ILE A 93 -4.88 0.66 -21.39
N ALA A 94 -4.28 -0.36 -22.03
CA ALA A 94 -3.69 -1.51 -21.33
C ALA A 94 -2.33 -1.17 -20.70
N ARG A 95 -1.71 -0.04 -21.10
CA ARG A 95 -0.38 0.40 -20.63
C ARG A 95 -0.41 1.57 -19.66
N VAL A 96 -1.56 2.21 -19.51
CA VAL A 96 -1.74 3.39 -18.66
C VAL A 96 -2.05 2.94 -17.23
N TYR A 97 -1.26 3.40 -16.26
CA TYR A 97 -1.50 3.12 -14.85
C TYR A 97 -2.54 4.06 -14.19
N GLU A 98 -2.39 5.39 -14.32
CA GLU A 98 -3.28 6.40 -13.70
C GLU A 98 -3.33 7.68 -14.55
N GLN A 99 -3.87 7.59 -15.76
CA GLN A 99 -4.13 8.80 -16.54
C GLN A 99 -5.58 8.81 -16.98
N ARG A 100 -6.26 9.90 -16.61
CA ARG A 100 -7.65 10.14 -16.99
C ARG A 100 -7.70 10.45 -18.48
N TYR A 101 -8.52 9.72 -19.21
CA TYR A 101 -8.79 9.91 -20.62
C TYR A 101 -10.26 9.63 -20.90
N ARG A 102 -10.78 10.12 -22.03
CA ARG A 102 -12.19 9.93 -22.38
C ARG A 102 -12.41 8.64 -23.16
N LYS A 103 -11.35 8.04 -23.72
CA LYS A 103 -11.39 6.76 -24.45
C LYS A 103 -12.16 5.64 -23.71
N PRO A 104 -11.97 5.39 -22.40
CA PRO A 104 -12.83 4.49 -21.61
C PRO A 104 -14.33 4.78 -21.66
N ILE A 105 -14.71 6.06 -21.52
CA ILE A 105 -16.12 6.50 -21.55
C ILE A 105 -16.69 6.30 -22.97
N TRP A 106 -15.91 6.64 -23.99
CA TRP A 106 -16.29 6.43 -25.39
C TRP A 106 -16.45 4.93 -25.73
N ILE A 107 -15.54 4.07 -25.26
CA ILE A 107 -15.65 2.61 -25.41
C ILE A 107 -16.97 2.11 -24.83
N LEU A 108 -17.26 2.48 -23.57
CA LEU A 108 -18.45 2.01 -22.88
C LEU A 108 -19.74 2.54 -23.54
N LYS A 109 -19.74 3.79 -24.03
CA LYS A 109 -20.85 4.35 -24.84
C LYS A 109 -21.08 3.50 -26.09
N THR A 110 -20.02 3.26 -26.86
CA THR A 110 -20.09 2.50 -28.12
C THR A 110 -20.65 1.09 -27.88
N LEU A 111 -20.22 0.43 -26.80
CA LEU A 111 -20.72 -0.89 -26.42
C LEU A 111 -22.21 -0.84 -26.00
N LEU A 112 -22.63 0.18 -25.24
CA LEU A 112 -24.04 0.35 -24.85
C LEU A 112 -24.94 0.65 -26.05
N GLU A 113 -24.45 1.42 -27.04
CA GLU A 113 -25.18 1.69 -28.28
C GLU A 113 -25.32 0.44 -29.16
N LYS A 114 -24.25 -0.37 -29.25
CA LYS A 114 -24.26 -1.62 -30.04
C LYS A 114 -25.08 -2.73 -29.39
N TYR A 115 -24.93 -2.93 -28.08
CA TYR A 115 -25.46 -4.10 -27.39
C TYR A 115 -26.66 -3.82 -26.47
N GLY A 116 -27.00 -2.56 -26.22
CA GLY A 116 -28.16 -2.16 -25.41
C GLY A 116 -27.85 -1.80 -23.96
N GLY A 117 -28.80 -1.12 -23.30
CA GLY A 117 -28.65 -0.61 -21.93
C GLY A 117 -28.70 -1.68 -20.83
N ASP A 118 -29.05 -2.91 -21.16
CA ASP A 118 -29.04 -4.06 -20.26
C ASP A 118 -27.64 -4.70 -20.11
N LEU A 119 -26.63 -4.20 -20.85
CA LEU A 119 -25.25 -4.69 -20.82
C LEU A 119 -24.70 -4.82 -19.38
N PHE A 120 -24.96 -3.83 -18.52
CA PHE A 120 -24.49 -3.87 -17.14
C PHE A 120 -25.17 -4.99 -16.32
N VAL A 121 -26.44 -5.31 -16.60
CA VAL A 121 -27.16 -6.41 -15.93
C VAL A 121 -26.54 -7.75 -16.34
N ARG A 122 -26.34 -7.97 -17.65
CA ARG A 122 -25.66 -9.18 -18.15
C ARG A 122 -24.23 -9.30 -17.61
N PHE A 123 -23.53 -8.17 -17.46
CA PHE A 123 -22.21 -8.14 -16.85
C PHE A 123 -22.21 -8.57 -15.38
N ALA A 124 -23.18 -8.11 -14.61
CA ALA A 124 -23.37 -8.55 -13.23
C ALA A 124 -23.75 -10.04 -13.12
N GLU A 125 -24.54 -10.56 -14.06
CA GLU A 125 -24.89 -11.98 -14.14
C GLU A 125 -23.64 -12.85 -14.37
N VAL A 126 -22.82 -12.54 -15.37
CA VAL A 126 -21.57 -13.27 -15.67
C VAL A 126 -20.61 -13.23 -14.48
N LEU A 127 -20.46 -12.10 -13.79
CA LEU A 127 -19.60 -12.00 -12.60
C LEU A 127 -20.18 -12.67 -11.33
N SER A 128 -21.48 -12.99 -11.35
CA SER A 128 -22.16 -13.70 -10.26
C SER A 128 -22.05 -15.22 -10.36
N GLU A 129 -21.49 -15.76 -11.46
CA GLU A 129 -21.26 -17.19 -11.74
C GLU A 129 -20.18 -17.84 -10.82
N LYS A 130 -20.19 -17.57 -9.52
CA LYS A 130 -19.44 -18.31 -8.49
C LYS A 130 -17.90 -18.48 -8.61
N PRO A 131 -17.05 -17.60 -9.18
CA PRO A 131 -15.65 -17.61 -8.77
C PRO A 131 -15.53 -16.77 -7.49
N SER A 132 -14.96 -17.36 -6.44
CA SER A 132 -14.43 -16.59 -5.31
C SER A 132 -13.29 -15.64 -5.75
N ASP A 133 -12.74 -15.86 -6.95
CA ASP A 133 -11.66 -15.09 -7.55
C ASP A 133 -11.92 -14.87 -9.06
N THR A 134 -12.22 -13.64 -9.45
CA THR A 134 -12.47 -13.22 -10.84
C THR A 134 -11.20 -13.21 -11.71
N GLU A 135 -10.04 -13.44 -11.11
CA GLU A 135 -8.74 -13.39 -11.79
C GLU A 135 -8.06 -14.75 -11.85
N LYS A 136 -8.73 -15.80 -11.34
CA LYS A 136 -8.22 -17.17 -11.34
C LYS A 136 -7.79 -17.59 -12.74
N ASN A 137 -6.60 -18.19 -12.84
CA ASN A 137 -5.98 -18.68 -14.08
C ASN A 137 -5.71 -17.60 -15.16
N MET A 138 -5.75 -16.31 -14.80
CA MET A 138 -5.41 -15.19 -15.67
C MET A 138 -4.17 -14.45 -15.15
N PRO A 139 -2.96 -15.03 -15.29
CA PRO A 139 -1.73 -14.52 -14.66
C PRO A 139 -1.38 -13.07 -15.05
N HIS A 140 -0.86 -12.31 -14.08
CA HIS A 140 -0.72 -10.85 -14.19
C HIS A 140 0.48 -10.41 -15.03
N ALA A 141 1.48 -11.27 -15.21
CA ALA A 141 2.66 -10.93 -15.99
C ALA A 141 2.30 -10.73 -17.47
N THR A 142 1.45 -11.59 -18.03
CA THR A 142 1.04 -11.49 -19.45
C THR A 142 -0.27 -10.72 -19.63
N PHE A 143 -1.31 -11.03 -18.84
CA PHE A 143 -2.64 -10.47 -19.03
C PHE A 143 -2.83 -9.22 -18.18
N SER A 144 -3.08 -8.09 -18.84
CA SER A 144 -3.35 -6.81 -18.19
C SER A 144 -4.75 -6.79 -17.55
N PRO A 145 -5.04 -5.84 -16.64
CA PRO A 145 -6.41 -5.60 -16.18
C PRO A 145 -7.39 -5.33 -17.33
N VAL A 146 -6.93 -4.69 -18.41
CA VAL A 146 -7.74 -4.45 -19.61
C VAL A 146 -8.04 -5.74 -20.36
N ASP A 147 -7.10 -6.68 -20.48
CA ASP A 147 -7.36 -7.98 -21.12
C ASP A 147 -8.49 -8.76 -20.41
N ARG A 148 -8.51 -8.69 -19.07
CA ARG A 148 -9.56 -9.30 -18.24
C ARG A 148 -10.90 -8.61 -18.45
N LEU A 149 -10.90 -7.28 -18.54
CA LEU A 149 -12.09 -6.51 -18.90
C LEU A 149 -12.64 -6.94 -20.25
N ILE A 150 -11.79 -7.03 -21.27
CA ILE A 150 -12.20 -7.43 -22.62
C ILE A 150 -12.76 -8.86 -22.60
N TYR A 151 -12.13 -9.78 -21.88
CA TYR A 151 -12.62 -11.14 -21.69
C TYR A 151 -14.04 -11.17 -21.11
N TYR A 152 -14.28 -10.45 -19.99
CA TYR A 152 -15.59 -10.43 -19.36
C TYR A 152 -16.63 -9.73 -20.24
N LEU A 153 -16.28 -8.64 -20.91
CA LEU A 153 -17.17 -7.98 -21.87
C LEU A 153 -17.53 -8.93 -23.01
N SER A 154 -16.54 -9.66 -23.56
CA SER A 154 -16.74 -10.62 -24.65
C SER A 154 -17.68 -11.76 -24.26
N ARG A 155 -17.51 -12.30 -23.05
CA ARG A 155 -18.41 -13.30 -22.45
C ARG A 155 -19.85 -12.77 -22.32
N VAL A 156 -20.00 -11.51 -21.93
CA VAL A 156 -21.29 -10.85 -21.69
C VAL A 156 -22.05 -10.56 -22.99
N VAL A 157 -21.33 -10.16 -24.04
CA VAL A 157 -21.96 -9.87 -25.34
C VAL A 157 -22.04 -11.09 -26.26
N GLY A 158 -21.34 -12.19 -25.92
CA GLY A 158 -21.27 -13.41 -26.73
C GLY A 158 -20.46 -13.24 -28.02
N GLU A 159 -19.58 -12.26 -28.08
CA GLU A 159 -18.74 -11.88 -29.23
C GLU A 159 -17.31 -11.64 -28.75
N ASP A 160 -16.31 -12.05 -29.52
CA ASP A 160 -14.91 -11.75 -29.22
C ASP A 160 -14.61 -10.28 -29.50
N LEU A 161 -14.37 -9.51 -28.44
CA LEU A 161 -14.08 -8.08 -28.53
C LEU A 161 -12.59 -7.76 -28.65
N PHE A 162 -11.68 -8.73 -28.49
CA PHE A 162 -10.24 -8.46 -28.57
C PHE A 162 -9.81 -7.81 -29.89
N PRO A 163 -10.29 -8.25 -31.08
CA PRO A 163 -9.95 -7.60 -32.35
C PRO A 163 -10.42 -6.14 -32.43
N TRP A 164 -11.59 -5.83 -31.85
CA TRP A 164 -12.11 -4.46 -31.84
C TRP A 164 -11.27 -3.55 -30.93
N PHE A 165 -10.84 -4.05 -29.78
CA PHE A 165 -9.94 -3.30 -28.88
C PHE A 165 -8.56 -3.06 -29.51
N GLU A 166 -8.04 -4.03 -30.28
CA GLU A 166 -6.81 -3.89 -31.05
C GLU A 166 -6.95 -2.82 -32.14
N GLU A 167 -8.06 -2.81 -32.89
CA GLU A 167 -8.35 -1.83 -33.95
C GLU A 167 -8.33 -0.38 -33.42
N ILE A 168 -8.88 -0.16 -32.21
CA ILE A 168 -8.86 1.15 -31.57
C ILE A 168 -7.53 1.45 -30.87
N GLY A 169 -6.47 0.67 -31.07
CA GLY A 169 -5.12 0.94 -30.58
C GLY A 169 -4.87 0.53 -29.11
N THR A 170 -5.53 -0.53 -28.62
CA THR A 170 -5.25 -1.14 -27.31
C THR A 170 -4.35 -2.36 -27.50
N THR A 171 -3.27 -2.48 -26.73
CA THR A 171 -2.50 -3.73 -26.71
C THR A 171 -3.33 -4.82 -26.04
N VAL A 172 -3.55 -5.93 -26.75
CA VAL A 172 -4.39 -7.03 -26.29
C VAL A 172 -3.66 -8.37 -26.24
N HIS A 173 -4.04 -9.20 -25.27
CA HIS A 173 -3.62 -10.59 -25.12
C HIS A 173 -4.88 -11.44 -25.00
N PRO A 174 -5.41 -11.97 -26.13
CA PRO A 174 -6.69 -12.64 -26.16
C PRO A 174 -6.79 -13.82 -25.18
N LEU A 175 -7.78 -13.76 -24.29
CA LEU A 175 -8.13 -14.84 -23.36
C LEU A 175 -9.22 -15.74 -23.98
N PRO A 176 -9.18 -17.07 -23.74
CA PRO A 176 -10.22 -17.98 -24.25
C PRO A 176 -11.58 -17.62 -23.66
N LEU A 177 -12.65 -17.56 -24.46
CA LEU A 177 -14.01 -17.18 -24.01
C LEU A 177 -14.75 -18.31 -23.23
N LEU A 178 -14.01 -19.12 -22.49
CA LEU A 178 -14.48 -20.20 -21.63
C LEU A 178 -14.56 -19.70 -20.17
N PRO A 179 -15.35 -20.33 -19.27
CA PRO A 179 -15.34 -19.98 -17.85
C PRO A 179 -13.93 -20.09 -17.26
N ASN A 180 -13.48 -19.07 -16.52
CA ASN A 180 -12.09 -18.96 -16.08
C ASN A 180 -11.64 -20.02 -15.05
N ASP A 181 -12.60 -20.74 -14.48
CA ASP A 181 -12.39 -21.84 -13.54
C ASP A 181 -12.44 -23.23 -14.19
N SER A 182 -12.68 -23.33 -15.50
CA SER A 182 -12.75 -24.60 -16.24
C SER A 182 -11.36 -25.12 -16.63
N ASP A 183 -11.23 -26.46 -16.69
CA ASP A 183 -9.97 -27.12 -17.11
C ASP A 183 -9.63 -26.81 -18.57
N GLU A 184 -10.64 -26.63 -19.43
CA GLU A 184 -10.45 -26.24 -20.82
C GLU A 184 -9.90 -24.81 -20.93
N PHE A 185 -10.37 -23.88 -20.10
CA PHE A 185 -9.83 -22.53 -20.04
C PHE A 185 -8.34 -22.57 -19.65
N VAL A 186 -8.01 -23.28 -18.57
CA VAL A 186 -6.62 -23.47 -18.14
C VAL A 186 -5.75 -24.05 -19.25
N THR A 187 -6.25 -25.06 -19.96
CA THR A 187 -5.55 -25.72 -21.06
C THR A 187 -5.27 -24.75 -22.21
N GLU A 188 -6.26 -23.96 -22.64
CA GLU A 188 -6.10 -23.01 -23.74
C GLU A 188 -5.23 -21.81 -23.36
N VAL A 189 -5.31 -21.29 -22.12
CA VAL A 189 -4.39 -20.27 -21.61
C VAL A 189 -2.96 -20.80 -21.63
N ARG A 190 -2.70 -22.01 -21.13
CA ARG A 190 -1.36 -22.60 -21.15
C ARG A 190 -0.83 -22.81 -22.56
N LYS A 191 -1.67 -23.26 -23.49
CA LYS A 191 -1.32 -23.39 -24.91
C LYS A 191 -1.02 -22.03 -25.54
N HIS A 192 -1.76 -20.99 -25.20
CA HIS A 192 -1.47 -19.63 -25.63
C HIS A 192 -0.11 -19.14 -25.11
N LEU A 193 0.15 -19.25 -23.81
CA LEU A 193 1.43 -18.87 -23.21
C LEU A 193 2.60 -19.66 -23.81
N ASN A 194 2.45 -20.97 -24.02
CA ASN A 194 3.47 -21.79 -24.71
C ASN A 194 3.74 -21.33 -26.14
N ARG A 195 2.71 -20.87 -26.88
CA ARG A 195 2.90 -20.28 -28.22
C ARG A 195 3.68 -18.98 -28.13
N MET A 196 3.37 -18.11 -27.16
CA MET A 196 4.10 -16.86 -26.96
C MET A 196 5.59 -17.12 -26.67
N VAL A 197 5.93 -18.06 -25.79
CA VAL A 197 7.33 -18.41 -25.49
C VAL A 197 8.12 -18.80 -26.76
N ARG A 198 7.44 -19.44 -27.72
CA ARG A 198 8.04 -19.94 -28.97
C ARG A 198 8.00 -18.92 -30.11
N ASP A 199 7.25 -17.83 -30.00
CA ASP A 199 7.10 -16.84 -31.06
C ASP A 199 8.32 -15.91 -31.11
N THR A 200 9.08 -15.98 -32.20
CA THR A 200 10.28 -15.16 -32.42
C THR A 200 9.97 -13.75 -32.91
N ASN A 201 8.71 -13.44 -33.22
CA ASN A 201 8.30 -12.13 -33.74
C ASN A 201 7.83 -11.16 -32.65
N ILE A 202 7.66 -11.63 -31.40
CA ILE A 202 7.29 -10.79 -30.27
C ILE A 202 8.52 -10.45 -29.41
N ASP A 203 8.40 -9.38 -28.62
CA ASP A 203 9.48 -8.92 -27.75
C ASP A 203 9.91 -10.01 -26.77
N THR A 204 11.23 -10.12 -26.56
CA THR A 204 11.83 -11.07 -25.61
C THR A 204 11.22 -10.93 -24.21
N SER A 205 10.94 -9.71 -23.76
CA SER A 205 10.28 -9.47 -22.47
C SER A 205 8.86 -10.05 -22.39
N ASP A 206 8.08 -10.05 -23.48
CA ASP A 206 6.73 -10.69 -23.49
C ASP A 206 6.83 -12.22 -23.42
N ARG A 207 7.87 -12.79 -24.04
CA ARG A 207 8.17 -14.23 -23.94
C ARG A 207 8.55 -14.61 -22.51
N ILE A 208 9.32 -13.77 -21.81
CA ILE A 208 9.66 -13.95 -20.39
C ILE A 208 8.42 -13.82 -19.50
N ASP A 209 7.58 -12.80 -19.75
CA ASP A 209 6.32 -12.62 -19.01
C ASP A 209 5.41 -13.85 -19.20
N ALA A 210 5.41 -14.49 -20.38
CA ALA A 210 4.69 -15.74 -20.61
C ALA A 210 5.25 -16.94 -19.81
N ILE A 211 6.57 -17.02 -19.62
CA ILE A 211 7.18 -18.02 -18.71
C ILE A 211 6.77 -17.74 -17.27
N ASP A 212 6.90 -16.50 -16.80
CA ASP A 212 6.51 -16.12 -15.44
C ASP A 212 5.01 -16.42 -15.20
N SER A 213 4.13 -16.14 -16.18
CA SER A 213 2.71 -16.51 -16.17
C SER A 213 2.45 -18.02 -16.10
N LEU A 214 3.25 -18.85 -16.78
CA LEU A 214 3.15 -20.32 -16.69
C LEU A 214 3.54 -20.86 -15.30
N LEU A 215 4.30 -20.11 -14.51
CA LEU A 215 4.63 -20.45 -13.12
C LEU A 215 3.50 -20.09 -12.15
N GLU A 216 2.66 -19.10 -12.48
CA GLU A 216 1.52 -18.65 -11.66
C GLU A 216 0.31 -19.59 -11.76
N ILE A 217 0.14 -20.31 -12.88
CA ILE A 217 -1.00 -21.21 -13.09
C ILE A 217 -0.81 -22.50 -12.27
N ALA A 218 -1.68 -22.69 -11.26
CA ALA A 218 -1.65 -23.84 -10.37
C ALA A 218 -2.10 -25.13 -11.08
N ASP A 219 -1.19 -26.09 -11.23
CA ASP A 219 -1.52 -27.47 -11.62
C ASP A 219 -0.56 -28.44 -10.92
N GLU A 220 -0.88 -28.82 -9.68
CA GLU A 220 -0.05 -29.66 -8.82
C GLU A 220 0.43 -30.96 -9.48
N SER A 221 -0.31 -31.49 -10.48
CA SER A 221 0.02 -32.75 -11.16
C SER A 221 1.25 -32.65 -12.07
N GLU A 222 1.57 -31.46 -12.57
CA GLU A 222 2.74 -31.18 -13.42
C GLU A 222 3.96 -30.64 -12.65
N HIS A 223 3.87 -30.51 -11.33
CA HIS A 223 4.93 -29.95 -10.48
C HIS A 223 5.80 -31.01 -9.80
N SER A 224 5.62 -32.30 -10.07
CA SER A 224 6.55 -33.28 -9.51
C SER A 224 7.96 -33.00 -10.05
N ILE A 225 8.91 -32.82 -9.13
CA ILE A 225 10.30 -32.55 -9.47
C ILE A 225 10.83 -33.63 -10.44
N SER A 226 10.41 -34.88 -10.28
CA SER A 226 10.76 -35.97 -11.19
C SER A 226 10.29 -35.74 -12.64
N ALA A 227 9.06 -35.27 -12.85
CA ALA A 227 8.53 -34.99 -14.18
C ALA A 227 9.24 -33.79 -14.81
N LEU A 228 9.54 -32.74 -14.02
CA LEU A 228 10.29 -31.58 -14.50
C LEU A 228 11.73 -31.94 -14.89
N VAL A 229 12.37 -32.83 -14.14
CA VAL A 229 13.72 -33.31 -14.47
C VAL A 229 13.72 -34.13 -15.76
N ALA A 230 12.72 -34.99 -15.98
CA ALA A 230 12.59 -35.72 -17.24
C ALA A 230 12.44 -34.77 -18.45
N LYS A 231 11.81 -33.61 -18.27
CA LYS A 231 11.70 -32.57 -19.29
C LYS A 231 13.03 -31.84 -19.60
N LEU A 232 14.08 -32.03 -18.79
CA LEU A 232 15.41 -31.46 -19.10
C LEU A 232 16.12 -32.20 -20.24
N ASP A 233 15.74 -33.46 -20.47
CA ASP A 233 16.34 -34.36 -21.47
C ASP A 233 15.57 -34.38 -22.80
N THR A 234 14.52 -33.56 -22.95
CA THR A 234 13.71 -33.51 -24.18
C THR A 234 14.44 -32.79 -25.31
N GLY A 235 14.18 -33.17 -26.57
CA GLY A 235 14.72 -32.46 -27.73
C GLY A 235 14.17 -31.03 -27.92
N ASP A 236 13.07 -30.68 -27.26
CA ASP A 236 12.46 -29.34 -27.34
C ASP A 236 13.14 -28.37 -26.36
N LYS A 237 13.91 -27.42 -26.90
CA LYS A 237 14.62 -26.40 -26.11
C LYS A 237 13.69 -25.49 -25.29
N TYR A 238 12.46 -25.25 -25.75
CA TYR A 238 11.50 -24.41 -25.03
C TYR A 238 10.89 -25.15 -23.84
N GLU A 239 10.61 -26.45 -24.00
CA GLU A 239 10.18 -27.29 -22.88
C GLU A 239 11.26 -27.39 -21.81
N ARG A 240 12.53 -27.55 -22.20
CA ARG A 240 13.68 -27.51 -21.29
C ARG A 240 13.75 -26.18 -20.53
N LEU A 241 13.56 -25.04 -21.21
CA LEU A 241 13.59 -23.70 -20.60
C LEU A 241 12.47 -23.52 -19.57
N ILE A 242 11.23 -23.91 -19.90
CA ILE A 242 10.07 -23.80 -19.00
C ILE A 242 10.23 -24.74 -17.80
N ALA A 243 10.66 -25.99 -18.02
CA ALA A 243 10.92 -26.95 -16.95
C ALA A 243 12.03 -26.45 -16.01
N THR A 244 13.07 -25.83 -16.57
CA THR A 244 14.14 -25.19 -15.82
C THR A 244 13.64 -24.04 -14.96
N ALA A 245 12.77 -23.16 -15.49
CA ALA A 245 12.13 -22.09 -14.73
C ALA A 245 11.38 -22.64 -13.51
N LYS A 246 10.59 -23.70 -13.71
CA LYS A 246 9.84 -24.39 -12.65
C LYS A 246 10.75 -25.06 -11.62
N LEU A 247 11.85 -25.68 -12.03
CA LEU A 247 12.82 -26.26 -11.10
C LEU A 247 13.48 -25.19 -10.23
N ILE A 248 13.84 -24.07 -10.84
CA ILE A 248 14.40 -22.91 -10.14
C ILE A 248 13.41 -22.33 -9.13
N SER A 249 12.14 -22.17 -9.50
CA SER A 249 11.11 -21.67 -8.56
C SER A 249 10.87 -22.62 -7.39
N ASN A 250 11.21 -23.90 -7.55
CA ASN A 250 11.22 -24.93 -6.49
C ASN A 250 12.59 -25.10 -5.81
N CYS A 251 13.54 -24.17 -6.05
CA CYS A 251 14.90 -24.18 -5.51
C CYS A 251 15.73 -25.45 -5.83
N ASP A 252 15.49 -26.07 -7.00
CA ASP A 252 16.26 -27.24 -7.45
C ASP A 252 17.48 -26.84 -8.31
N ASP A 253 18.67 -27.20 -7.85
CA ASP A 253 19.95 -26.86 -8.47
C ASP A 253 20.14 -27.38 -9.91
N ARG A 254 19.42 -28.44 -10.30
CA ARG A 254 19.51 -28.98 -11.66
C ARG A 254 18.99 -27.99 -12.69
N GLY A 255 17.99 -27.18 -12.32
CA GLY A 255 17.51 -26.09 -13.17
C GLY A 255 18.63 -25.11 -13.52
N GLY A 256 19.42 -24.67 -12.54
CA GLY A 256 20.54 -23.75 -12.79
C GLY A 256 21.63 -24.32 -13.72
N LYS A 257 21.86 -25.64 -13.68
CA LYS A 257 22.81 -26.31 -14.59
C LYS A 257 22.26 -26.39 -16.02
N ALA A 258 21.02 -26.85 -16.17
CA ALA A 258 20.36 -26.92 -17.47
C ALA A 258 20.27 -25.53 -18.13
N LEU A 259 19.95 -24.49 -17.34
CA LEU A 259 19.88 -23.12 -17.85
C LEU A 259 21.20 -22.63 -18.44
N LYS A 260 22.34 -23.00 -17.81
CA LYS A 260 23.67 -22.66 -18.31
C LYS A 260 23.93 -23.27 -19.69
N GLU A 261 23.52 -24.51 -19.91
CA GLU A 261 23.63 -25.17 -21.23
C GLU A 261 22.78 -24.45 -22.28
N LEU A 262 21.55 -24.05 -21.91
CA LEU A 262 20.64 -23.33 -22.79
C LEU A 262 21.18 -21.96 -23.25
N THR A 263 22.11 -21.35 -22.51
CA THR A 263 22.75 -20.09 -22.94
C THR A 263 23.70 -20.23 -24.14
N THR A 264 24.05 -21.47 -24.52
CA THR A 264 24.95 -21.78 -25.64
C THR A 264 24.24 -22.31 -26.87
N GLU A 265 22.91 -22.43 -26.82
CA GLU A 265 22.07 -22.80 -27.96
C GLU A 265 22.17 -21.78 -29.10
N THR A 266 21.75 -22.16 -30.30
CA THR A 266 21.82 -21.31 -31.50
C THR A 266 20.46 -21.16 -32.21
N GLY A 267 20.36 -20.14 -33.06
CA GLY A 267 19.23 -19.95 -34.00
C GLY A 267 18.04 -19.12 -33.49
N ASP A 268 17.98 -18.78 -32.19
CA ASP A 268 17.00 -17.83 -31.65
C ASP A 268 17.67 -16.98 -30.57
N ASP A 269 18.03 -15.74 -30.92
CA ASP A 269 18.72 -14.81 -30.03
C ASP A 269 17.84 -14.43 -28.82
N GLY A 270 16.52 -14.33 -29.02
CA GLY A 270 15.58 -14.06 -27.94
C GLY A 270 15.52 -15.22 -26.94
N PHE A 271 15.58 -16.47 -27.41
CA PHE A 271 15.69 -17.64 -26.52
C PHE A 271 16.94 -17.59 -25.64
N ILE A 272 18.09 -17.27 -26.23
CA ILE A 272 19.35 -17.16 -25.49
C ILE A 272 19.24 -16.02 -24.46
N ALA A 273 18.68 -14.88 -24.85
CA ALA A 273 18.44 -13.74 -23.98
C ALA A 273 17.56 -14.13 -22.77
N MET A 274 16.46 -14.88 -23.00
CA MET A 274 15.61 -15.40 -21.92
C MET A 274 16.43 -16.26 -20.94
N ALA A 275 17.21 -17.23 -21.46
CA ALA A 275 18.01 -18.12 -20.63
C ALA A 275 19.07 -17.36 -19.81
N VAL A 276 19.76 -16.40 -20.42
CA VAL A 276 20.76 -15.55 -19.77
C VAL A 276 20.13 -14.70 -18.67
N LEU A 277 19.03 -13.99 -18.96
CA LEU A 277 18.37 -13.14 -17.96
C LEU A 277 17.86 -13.96 -16.78
N MET A 278 17.23 -15.10 -17.04
CA MET A 278 16.77 -16.02 -15.99
C MET A 278 17.95 -16.52 -15.15
N LEU A 279 19.11 -16.80 -15.74
CA LEU A 279 20.28 -17.29 -14.99
C LEU A 279 20.84 -16.19 -14.06
N VAL A 280 20.90 -14.95 -14.54
CA VAL A 280 21.34 -13.79 -13.75
C VAL A 280 20.34 -13.46 -12.64
N ARG A 281 19.03 -13.54 -12.90
CA ARG A 281 17.97 -13.39 -11.87
C ARG A 281 18.18 -14.34 -10.68
N ASN A 282 18.78 -15.50 -10.92
CA ASN A 282 19.04 -16.53 -9.91
C ASN A 282 20.43 -16.44 -9.25
N GLY A 283 21.09 -15.29 -9.32
CA GLY A 283 22.31 -15.00 -8.58
C GLY A 283 23.57 -15.72 -9.09
N ARG A 284 23.54 -16.28 -10.31
CA ARG A 284 24.71 -16.91 -10.93
C ARG A 284 25.44 -15.89 -11.81
N SER A 285 26.38 -15.15 -11.22
CA SER A 285 26.97 -13.92 -11.78
C SER A 285 28.45 -14.04 -12.19
N GLY A 286 28.82 -15.11 -12.90
CA GLY A 286 30.15 -15.26 -13.52
C GLY A 286 30.20 -14.69 -14.94
N GLU A 287 30.83 -15.44 -15.86
CA GLU A 287 30.94 -15.16 -17.32
C GLU A 287 29.60 -14.84 -18.01
N ILE A 288 28.47 -15.20 -17.40
CA ILE A 288 27.12 -14.91 -17.90
C ILE A 288 26.80 -13.41 -17.86
N ILE A 289 27.43 -12.63 -16.96
CA ILE A 289 27.25 -11.17 -16.91
C ILE A 289 27.78 -10.52 -18.20
N ASP A 290 28.92 -10.96 -18.70
CA ASP A 290 29.47 -10.47 -19.97
C ASP A 290 28.53 -10.79 -21.14
N ARG A 291 27.96 -12.01 -21.13
CA ARG A 291 26.97 -12.42 -22.13
C ARG A 291 25.68 -11.60 -22.05
N LEU A 292 25.22 -11.25 -20.84
CA LEU A 292 24.08 -10.36 -20.65
C LEU A 292 24.34 -8.98 -21.28
N ILE A 293 25.53 -8.41 -21.04
CA ILE A 293 25.95 -7.11 -21.59
C ILE A 293 26.05 -7.16 -23.12
N GLU A 294 26.53 -8.27 -23.68
CA GLU A 294 26.66 -8.46 -25.13
C GLU A 294 25.28 -8.53 -25.82
N ILE A 295 24.33 -9.28 -25.24
CA ILE A 295 23.03 -9.53 -25.87
C ILE A 295 22.05 -8.37 -25.67
N ALA A 296 22.05 -7.72 -24.51
CA ALA A 296 21.05 -6.73 -24.14
C ALA A 296 20.81 -5.59 -25.15
N PRO A 297 21.84 -5.01 -25.82
CA PRO A 297 21.64 -3.94 -26.80
C PRO A 297 20.76 -4.34 -28.00
N HIS A 298 20.63 -5.64 -28.27
CA HIS A 298 19.84 -6.19 -29.36
C HIS A 298 18.43 -6.62 -28.96
N GLN A 299 18.07 -6.45 -27.68
CA GLN A 299 16.76 -6.83 -27.13
C GLN A 299 15.86 -5.62 -26.96
N ASP A 300 14.58 -5.88 -26.67
CA ASP A 300 13.60 -4.84 -26.39
C ASP A 300 13.97 -3.99 -25.16
N TYR A 301 13.38 -2.80 -25.07
CA TYR A 301 13.76 -1.83 -24.04
C TYR A 301 13.43 -2.30 -22.61
N ARG A 302 12.43 -3.17 -22.41
CA ARG A 302 12.13 -3.72 -21.08
C ARG A 302 13.19 -4.70 -20.63
N TYR A 303 13.80 -5.44 -21.56
CA TYR A 303 14.95 -6.29 -21.30
C TYR A 303 16.19 -5.46 -20.94
N GLN A 304 16.43 -4.37 -21.68
CA GLN A 304 17.54 -3.45 -21.41
C GLN A 304 17.43 -2.78 -20.04
N LEU A 305 16.22 -2.30 -19.67
CA LEU A 305 15.95 -1.72 -18.35
C LEU A 305 16.23 -2.71 -17.21
N GLU A 306 15.84 -3.97 -17.39
CA GLU A 306 16.10 -5.00 -16.39
C GLU A 306 17.60 -5.32 -16.30
N THR A 307 18.28 -5.39 -17.44
CA THR A 307 19.74 -5.57 -17.51
C THR A 307 20.46 -4.48 -16.74
N GLY A 308 20.13 -3.20 -16.99
CA GLY A 308 20.71 -2.08 -16.26
C GLY A 308 20.48 -2.16 -14.75
N TYR A 309 19.28 -2.54 -14.33
CA TYR A 309 18.96 -2.71 -12.91
C TYR A 309 19.75 -3.87 -12.25
N LEU A 310 19.88 -5.01 -12.94
CA LEU A 310 20.64 -6.16 -12.43
C LEU A 310 22.14 -5.86 -12.34
N LEU A 311 22.70 -5.17 -13.33
CA LEU A 311 24.10 -4.72 -13.31
C LEU A 311 24.35 -3.69 -12.22
N ALA A 312 23.42 -2.75 -12.00
CA ALA A 312 23.52 -1.75 -10.93
C ALA A 312 23.50 -2.39 -9.54
N LYS A 313 22.78 -3.51 -9.35
CA LYS A 313 22.75 -4.23 -8.07
C LYS A 313 24.10 -4.83 -7.64
N ILE A 314 24.98 -5.09 -8.61
CA ILE A 314 26.32 -5.64 -8.37
C ILE A 314 27.41 -4.58 -8.62
N ASP A 315 27.03 -3.30 -8.66
CA ASP A 315 27.92 -2.16 -8.92
C ASP A 315 28.77 -2.31 -10.20
N HIS A 316 28.24 -2.99 -11.22
CA HIS A 316 28.98 -3.22 -12.46
C HIS A 316 28.99 -1.95 -13.34
N PRO A 317 30.15 -1.50 -13.88
CA PRO A 317 30.25 -0.23 -14.62
C PRO A 317 29.39 -0.18 -15.88
N ALA A 318 29.15 -1.33 -16.53
CA ALA A 318 28.27 -1.41 -17.70
C ALA A 318 26.80 -1.05 -17.39
N ALA A 319 26.39 -1.03 -16.11
CA ALA A 319 25.06 -0.58 -15.71
C ALA A 319 24.71 0.81 -16.25
N LYS A 320 25.72 1.69 -16.40
CA LYS A 320 25.53 3.04 -16.94
C LYS A 320 24.96 3.03 -18.35
N VAL A 321 25.43 2.12 -19.22
CA VAL A 321 24.99 2.05 -20.63
C VAL A 321 23.49 1.71 -20.73
N PHE A 322 22.99 0.94 -19.77
CA PHE A 322 21.60 0.54 -19.68
C PHE A 322 20.83 1.33 -18.61
N SER A 323 21.37 2.47 -18.16
CA SER A 323 20.72 3.28 -17.13
C SER A 323 19.51 4.03 -17.71
N TYR A 324 18.61 4.44 -16.82
CA TYR A 324 17.43 5.20 -17.20
C TYR A 324 17.76 6.51 -17.93
N GLU A 325 18.90 7.11 -17.59
CA GLU A 325 19.39 8.38 -18.13
C GLU A 325 20.03 8.24 -19.52
N GLU A 326 20.51 7.05 -19.90
CA GLU A 326 21.23 6.81 -21.16
C GLU A 326 20.37 6.10 -22.20
N LEU A 327 19.40 5.29 -21.79
CA LEU A 327 18.51 4.60 -22.72
C LEU A 327 17.66 5.59 -23.53
N ARG A 328 17.60 5.36 -24.85
CA ARG A 328 16.82 6.15 -25.81
C ARG A 328 15.88 5.24 -26.58
N ASP A 329 14.74 5.77 -27.00
CA ASP A 329 13.87 5.11 -27.96
C ASP A 329 14.47 5.16 -29.39
N LYS A 330 13.77 4.54 -30.35
CA LYS A 330 14.17 4.52 -31.77
C LYS A 330 14.30 5.91 -32.42
N ASN A 331 13.75 6.95 -31.80
CA ASN A 331 13.78 8.33 -32.27
C ASN A 331 14.85 9.17 -31.55
N GLY A 332 15.64 8.57 -30.66
CA GLY A 332 16.65 9.28 -29.86
C GLY A 332 16.08 10.03 -28.65
N THR A 333 14.81 9.81 -28.29
CA THR A 333 14.16 10.42 -27.13
C THR A 333 14.49 9.61 -25.87
N PRO A 334 14.70 10.23 -24.69
CA PRO A 334 14.84 9.51 -23.43
C PRO A 334 13.71 8.48 -23.23
N LEU A 335 14.10 7.22 -23.04
CA LEU A 335 13.14 6.12 -22.88
C LEU A 335 12.31 6.29 -21.60
N LEU A 336 12.96 6.75 -20.53
CA LEU A 336 12.34 7.06 -19.24
C LEU A 336 12.33 8.57 -19.01
N THR A 337 11.15 9.10 -18.69
CA THR A 337 10.98 10.45 -18.15
C THR A 337 10.15 10.39 -16.86
N MET A 338 9.96 11.52 -16.19
CA MET A 338 9.13 11.60 -14.99
C MET A 338 8.16 12.75 -15.11
N ASP A 339 6.88 12.46 -14.90
CA ASP A 339 5.85 13.46 -14.71
C ASP A 339 5.68 13.69 -13.20
N VAL A 340 5.90 14.93 -12.78
CA VAL A 340 5.80 15.35 -11.37
C VAL A 340 4.62 16.29 -11.24
N LYS A 341 3.57 15.80 -10.57
CA LYS A 341 2.38 16.59 -10.28
C LYS A 341 2.37 17.05 -8.83
N ARG A 342 2.23 18.36 -8.66
CA ARG A 342 1.84 18.97 -7.39
C ARG A 342 0.37 19.33 -7.53
N ASN A 343 -0.51 18.75 -6.70
CA ASN A 343 -1.90 19.16 -6.72
C ASN A 343 -2.02 20.56 -6.13
N VAL A 344 -2.05 21.57 -7.00
CA VAL A 344 -2.63 22.90 -6.73
C VAL A 344 -4.07 22.98 -7.27
N GLU A 345 -4.49 22.02 -8.11
CA GLU A 345 -5.71 22.12 -8.92
C GLU A 345 -6.77 21.02 -8.66
N THR A 346 -6.60 20.14 -7.67
CA THR A 346 -7.71 19.31 -7.18
C THR A 346 -8.34 20.02 -6.00
N MET A 347 -9.55 20.55 -6.17
CA MET A 347 -10.39 21.22 -5.15
C MET A 347 -10.81 20.31 -3.99
N ASP A 348 -10.00 19.32 -3.63
CA ASP A 348 -10.11 18.64 -2.35
C ASP A 348 -9.51 19.58 -1.29
N VAL A 349 -10.35 20.51 -0.80
CA VAL A 349 -10.06 21.64 0.11
C VAL A 349 -9.51 21.20 1.49
N LYS A 350 -8.91 20.02 1.60
CA LYS A 350 -8.21 19.55 2.79
C LYS A 350 -6.79 19.03 2.54
N ARG A 351 -6.29 18.90 1.30
CA ARG A 351 -4.94 18.36 1.03
C ARG A 351 -4.20 19.01 -0.17
N ASP A 352 -4.05 20.33 -0.15
CA ASP A 352 -3.29 21.16 -1.11
C ASP A 352 -1.77 20.88 -1.22
N THR A 353 -1.30 19.69 -0.84
CA THR A 353 0.14 19.44 -0.64
C THR A 353 0.61 18.04 -1.02
N ASN A 354 -0.18 17.33 -1.83
CA ASN A 354 0.21 16.01 -2.34
C ASN A 354 1.20 16.14 -3.51
N LEU A 355 2.21 15.29 -3.48
CA LEU A 355 3.22 15.14 -4.53
C LEU A 355 3.07 13.76 -5.16
N HIS A 356 2.87 13.74 -6.47
CA HIS A 356 2.74 12.53 -7.26
C HIS A 356 3.86 12.47 -8.30
N LEU A 357 4.64 11.40 -8.28
CA LEU A 357 5.72 11.18 -9.25
C LEU A 357 5.38 9.95 -10.07
N HIS A 358 5.34 10.12 -11.39
CA HIS A 358 4.99 9.07 -12.34
C HIS A 358 6.12 8.86 -13.35
N PRO A 359 6.88 7.75 -13.25
CA PRO A 359 7.79 7.31 -14.30
C PRO A 359 7.03 7.03 -15.58
N ILE A 360 7.47 7.64 -16.68
CA ILE A 360 6.93 7.48 -18.02
C ILE A 360 7.92 6.68 -18.86
N VAL A 361 7.53 5.48 -19.28
CA VAL A 361 8.32 4.65 -20.20
C VAL A 361 7.61 4.59 -21.54
N ALA A 362 8.32 5.00 -22.61
CA ALA A 362 7.78 5.00 -23.97
C ALA A 362 6.40 5.71 -24.10
N GLY A 363 6.22 6.82 -23.38
CA GLY A 363 4.99 7.62 -23.40
C GLY A 363 3.92 7.22 -22.37
N TYR A 364 4.11 6.15 -21.60
CA TYR A 364 3.11 5.64 -20.65
C TYR A 364 3.58 5.75 -19.21
N ARG A 365 2.69 6.19 -18.31
CA ARG A 365 2.92 6.11 -16.85
C ARG A 365 2.87 4.65 -16.40
N VAL A 366 4.00 4.13 -15.90
CA VAL A 366 4.16 2.71 -15.55
C VAL A 366 4.39 2.44 -14.07
N ALA A 367 4.65 3.49 -13.29
CA ALA A 367 4.83 3.42 -11.85
C ALA A 367 4.34 4.70 -11.18
N ILE A 368 4.28 4.68 -9.85
CA ILE A 368 3.84 5.82 -9.05
C ILE A 368 4.50 5.83 -7.68
N CYS A 369 4.77 7.03 -7.17
CA CYS A 369 5.01 7.29 -5.76
C CYS A 369 4.16 8.48 -5.32
N ASN A 370 3.24 8.26 -4.37
CA ASN A 370 2.36 9.27 -3.80
C ASN A 370 2.84 9.67 -2.42
N LEU A 371 2.99 10.97 -2.21
CA LEU A 371 3.39 11.55 -0.93
C LEU A 371 2.39 12.62 -0.52
N HIS A 372 2.18 12.70 0.79
CA HIS A 372 1.28 13.67 1.41
C HIS A 372 2.02 14.34 2.56
N LEU A 373 1.72 15.62 2.83
CA LEU A 373 2.16 16.21 4.09
C LEU A 373 1.51 15.51 5.26
N HIS A 374 2.29 15.39 6.33
CA HIS A 374 1.89 14.65 7.49
C HIS A 374 2.36 15.32 8.77
N THR A 375 1.78 14.89 9.88
CA THR A 375 2.23 15.27 11.21
C THR A 375 2.28 14.00 12.02
N HIS A 376 3.43 13.67 12.54
CA HIS A 376 3.67 12.52 13.41
C HIS A 376 3.39 12.91 14.85
N HIS A 377 2.87 11.97 15.63
CA HIS A 377 2.54 12.20 17.02
C HIS A 377 3.54 11.48 17.92
N PHE A 378 4.03 12.22 18.90
CA PHE A 378 4.95 11.77 19.92
C PHE A 378 4.32 12.00 21.30
N PRO A 379 4.84 11.35 22.35
CA PRO A 379 4.30 11.45 23.70
C PRO A 379 4.14 12.90 24.21
N HIS A 380 3.31 13.06 25.23
CA HIS A 380 2.87 14.34 25.76
C HIS A 380 2.25 15.28 24.72
N ASN A 381 1.56 14.74 23.70
CA ASN A 381 0.94 15.52 22.63
C ASN A 381 1.93 16.43 21.89
N THR A 382 3.14 15.90 21.67
CA THR A 382 4.18 16.55 20.86
C THR A 382 4.03 16.12 19.41
N HIS A 383 4.29 17.02 18.47
CA HIS A 383 4.02 16.77 17.06
C HIS A 383 5.21 17.15 16.19
N ALA A 384 5.60 16.26 15.28
CA ALA A 384 6.68 16.49 14.31
C ALA A 384 6.10 16.57 12.89
N PRO A 385 6.17 17.72 12.21
CA PRO A 385 5.82 17.83 10.80
C PRO A 385 6.70 16.94 9.91
N GLY A 386 6.07 16.21 8.99
CA GLY A 386 6.75 15.25 8.13
C GLY A 386 6.05 15.04 6.81
N THR A 387 6.46 13.98 6.12
CA THR A 387 5.76 13.45 4.95
C THR A 387 5.33 12.00 5.17
N TYR A 388 4.26 11.58 4.51
CA TYR A 388 3.79 10.21 4.50
C TYR A 388 3.72 9.71 3.06
N ILE A 389 4.34 8.57 2.79
CA ILE A 389 4.24 7.91 1.49
C ILE A 389 2.99 7.03 1.53
N GLY A 390 1.98 7.41 0.76
CA GLY A 390 0.68 6.76 0.75
C GLY A 390 0.58 5.59 -0.22
N TRP A 391 1.35 5.62 -1.31
CA TRP A 391 1.26 4.59 -2.33
C TRP A 391 2.55 4.50 -3.15
N VAL A 392 3.09 3.30 -3.30
CA VAL A 392 4.20 2.99 -4.21
C VAL A 392 3.81 1.77 -5.01
N HIS A 393 3.75 1.91 -6.32
CA HIS A 393 3.35 0.80 -7.18
C HIS A 393 4.06 0.85 -8.54
N THR A 394 4.16 -0.31 -9.19
CA THR A 394 4.67 -0.45 -10.56
C THR A 394 3.82 -1.49 -11.27
N ALA A 395 3.39 -1.17 -12.49
CA ALA A 395 2.63 -2.06 -13.34
C ALA A 395 3.34 -3.43 -13.45
N PRO A 396 2.61 -4.56 -13.38
CA PRO A 396 3.21 -5.90 -13.35
C PRO A 396 4.30 -6.13 -14.41
N LYS A 397 4.02 -5.79 -15.67
CA LYS A 397 4.93 -5.88 -16.84
C LYS A 397 6.21 -5.04 -16.74
N TYR A 398 6.30 -4.14 -15.76
CA TYR A 398 7.42 -3.23 -15.52
C TYR A 398 8.10 -3.48 -14.17
N ARG A 399 7.66 -4.50 -13.39
CA ARG A 399 8.31 -4.90 -12.14
C ARG A 399 9.72 -5.43 -12.41
N ARG A 400 10.54 -5.53 -11.35
CA ARG A 400 11.94 -6.01 -11.37
C ARG A 400 12.90 -5.19 -12.25
N ARG A 401 12.50 -4.00 -12.70
CA ARG A 401 13.31 -3.09 -13.53
C ARG A 401 13.80 -1.87 -12.78
N GLY A 402 13.78 -1.90 -11.44
CA GLY A 402 14.20 -0.80 -10.56
C GLY A 402 13.37 0.49 -10.60
N LEU A 403 12.28 0.55 -11.36
CA LEU A 403 11.47 1.77 -11.52
C LEU A 403 10.87 2.29 -10.21
N SER A 404 10.37 1.40 -9.34
CA SER A 404 9.95 1.76 -7.98
C SER A 404 11.08 2.40 -7.18
N ARG A 405 12.31 1.84 -7.27
CA ARG A 405 13.49 2.38 -6.57
C ARG A 405 13.84 3.76 -7.11
N TRP A 406 13.81 3.93 -8.43
CA TRP A 406 14.13 5.18 -9.10
C TRP A 406 13.15 6.30 -8.72
N VAL A 407 11.84 6.06 -8.83
CA VAL A 407 10.82 7.06 -8.44
C VAL A 407 10.85 7.35 -6.94
N PHE A 408 11.10 6.34 -6.11
CA PHE A 408 11.21 6.52 -4.67
C PHE A 408 12.45 7.37 -4.32
N GLY A 409 13.58 7.13 -4.98
CA GLY A 409 14.79 7.95 -4.83
C GLY A 409 14.59 9.41 -5.26
N ALA A 410 13.89 9.63 -6.37
CA ALA A 410 13.49 10.96 -6.81
C ALA A 410 12.56 11.64 -5.77
N SER A 411 11.61 10.88 -5.21
CA SER A 411 10.70 11.36 -4.16
C SER A 411 11.47 11.79 -2.90
N MET A 412 12.41 10.96 -2.45
CA MET A 412 13.23 11.25 -1.26
C MET A 412 14.20 12.42 -1.48
N SER A 413 14.56 12.72 -2.73
CA SER A 413 15.42 13.85 -3.08
C SER A 413 14.64 15.14 -3.32
N HIS A 414 13.30 15.08 -3.38
CA HIS A 414 12.46 16.22 -3.67
C HIS A 414 12.42 17.23 -2.50
N GLU A 415 12.41 18.53 -2.82
CA GLU A 415 12.45 19.63 -1.83
C GLU A 415 11.34 19.54 -0.76
N LEU A 416 10.14 19.11 -1.17
CA LEU A 416 8.99 18.98 -0.25
C LEU A 416 9.22 17.91 0.82
N VAL A 417 10.04 16.90 0.55
CA VAL A 417 10.43 15.89 1.54
C VAL A 417 11.59 16.42 2.36
N ARG A 418 12.63 16.96 1.71
CA ARG A 418 13.87 17.43 2.34
C ARG A 418 13.68 18.61 3.31
N ARG A 419 12.59 19.36 3.21
CA ARG A 419 12.27 20.48 4.12
C ARG A 419 11.75 20.06 5.50
N TYR A 420 11.40 18.79 5.71
CA TYR A 420 10.88 18.28 6.97
C TYR A 420 11.89 17.47 7.76
N SER A 421 11.60 17.25 9.03
CA SER A 421 12.43 16.48 9.95
C SER A 421 12.40 14.97 9.66
N CYS A 422 11.26 14.47 9.15
CA CYS A 422 11.02 13.03 8.99
C CYS A 422 10.04 12.66 7.87
N VAL A 423 10.07 11.37 7.51
CA VAL A 423 9.13 10.73 6.57
C VAL A 423 8.78 9.34 7.06
N SER A 424 7.56 8.87 6.76
CA SER A 424 7.14 7.53 7.14
C SER A 424 6.25 6.87 6.08
N LEU A 425 6.05 5.56 6.21
CA LEU A 425 5.16 4.76 5.37
C LEU A 425 4.64 3.55 6.14
N HIS A 426 3.65 2.86 5.59
CA HIS A 426 3.28 1.51 6.00
C HIS A 426 3.61 0.51 4.91
N THR A 427 4.06 -0.67 5.32
CA THR A 427 4.24 -1.79 4.41
C THR A 427 3.86 -3.10 5.11
N GLY A 428 3.37 -4.06 4.35
CA GLY A 428 3.14 -5.40 4.88
C GLY A 428 4.47 -6.03 5.28
N THR A 429 4.48 -6.83 6.35
CA THR A 429 5.68 -7.53 6.84
C THR A 429 6.24 -8.55 5.83
N ARG A 430 5.38 -8.99 4.89
CA ARG A 430 5.72 -9.90 3.78
C ARG A 430 5.92 -9.18 2.44
N ASN A 431 5.83 -7.86 2.41
CA ASN A 431 5.97 -7.11 1.16
C ASN A 431 7.44 -7.07 0.72
N THR A 432 7.72 -7.55 -0.48
CA THR A 432 9.09 -7.55 -1.04
C THR A 432 9.71 -6.15 -1.18
N ALA A 433 8.88 -5.10 -1.22
CA ALA A 433 9.36 -3.71 -1.24
C ALA A 433 10.01 -3.26 0.09
N HIS A 434 9.85 -4.02 1.19
CA HIS A 434 10.43 -3.71 2.50
C HIS A 434 11.96 -3.50 2.41
N GLY A 435 12.68 -4.40 1.73
CA GLY A 435 14.13 -4.26 1.53
C GLY A 435 14.51 -2.99 0.76
N MET A 436 13.67 -2.55 -0.18
CA MET A 436 13.87 -1.27 -0.87
C MET A 436 13.75 -0.11 0.12
N TYR A 437 12.70 -0.05 0.94
CA TYR A 437 12.52 1.02 1.93
C TYR A 437 13.68 1.08 2.93
N ARG A 438 14.14 -0.08 3.45
CA ARG A 438 15.31 -0.15 4.35
C ARG A 438 16.55 0.44 3.71
N SER A 439 16.80 0.14 2.43
CA SER A 439 17.95 0.71 1.70
C SER A 439 17.87 2.22 1.44
N PHE A 440 16.72 2.84 1.71
CA PHE A 440 16.56 4.30 1.72
C PHE A 440 16.62 4.88 3.15
N GLY A 441 17.02 4.11 4.16
CA GLY A 441 17.13 4.56 5.55
C GLY A 441 15.80 4.60 6.31
N PHE A 442 14.77 3.89 5.82
CA PHE A 442 13.58 3.65 6.63
C PHE A 442 13.86 2.56 7.65
N VAL A 443 13.32 2.71 8.84
CA VAL A 443 13.53 1.83 9.99
C VAL A 443 12.18 1.33 10.46
N ASP A 444 12.12 0.05 10.79
CA ASP A 444 10.92 -0.55 11.35
C ASP A 444 10.63 0.06 12.72
N GLY A 445 9.49 0.73 12.83
CA GLY A 445 9.00 1.33 14.06
C GLY A 445 7.99 0.42 14.74
N LEU A 446 6.71 0.72 14.56
CA LEU A 446 5.60 0.03 15.22
C LEU A 446 5.10 -1.12 14.36
N VAL A 447 4.87 -2.29 14.98
CA VAL A 447 4.36 -3.46 14.27
C VAL A 447 2.85 -3.55 14.45
N GLY A 448 2.12 -3.35 13.37
CA GLY A 448 0.67 -3.52 13.32
C GLY A 448 0.29 -4.99 13.42
N ARG A 449 -0.49 -5.32 14.44
CA ARG A 449 -1.08 -6.66 14.63
C ARG A 449 -2.53 -6.63 14.23
N GLU A 450 -2.97 -7.64 13.49
CA GLU A 450 -4.40 -7.91 13.35
C GLU A 450 -4.83 -8.86 14.45
N PHE A 451 -5.81 -8.46 15.27
CA PHE A 451 -6.51 -9.35 16.18
C PHE A 451 -7.78 -9.86 15.52
N THR A 452 -7.98 -11.17 15.48
CA THR A 452 -9.16 -11.81 14.89
C THR A 452 -9.85 -12.75 15.88
N LYS A 453 -11.18 -12.79 15.84
CA LYS A 453 -11.97 -13.73 16.65
C LYS A 453 -13.24 -14.17 15.94
N ALA A 454 -13.57 -15.46 16.07
CA ALA A 454 -14.89 -15.97 15.73
C ALA A 454 -15.89 -15.55 16.82
N LEU A 455 -16.95 -14.84 16.42
CA LEU A 455 -17.95 -14.32 17.34
C LEU A 455 -18.86 -15.44 17.86
N ARG A 456 -19.09 -15.46 19.17
CA ARG A 456 -20.04 -16.31 19.86
C ARG A 456 -20.70 -15.49 20.97
N HIS A 457 -21.85 -15.93 21.46
CA HIS A 457 -22.46 -15.28 22.61
C HIS A 457 -21.51 -15.36 23.81
N GLU A 458 -21.22 -14.22 24.42
CA GLU A 458 -20.35 -14.07 25.56
C GLU A 458 -21.17 -13.95 26.84
N GLN A 459 -20.72 -14.63 27.90
CA GLN A 459 -21.31 -14.43 29.23
C GLN A 459 -21.12 -12.96 29.64
N THR A 460 -22.22 -12.28 29.99
CA THR A 460 -22.17 -10.85 30.35
C THR A 460 -21.21 -10.62 31.51
N LYS A 461 -20.19 -9.81 31.26
CA LYS A 461 -19.21 -9.37 32.25
C LYS A 461 -19.78 -8.16 32.99
N VAL A 462 -19.93 -8.27 34.31
CA VAL A 462 -20.36 -7.17 35.18
C VAL A 462 -19.14 -6.68 35.95
N VAL A 463 -18.92 -5.37 35.92
CA VAL A 463 -17.84 -4.70 36.66
C VAL A 463 -18.47 -3.83 37.73
N GLU A 464 -18.02 -3.96 38.97
CA GLU A 464 -18.68 -3.29 40.10
C GLU A 464 -18.63 -1.77 39.99
N GLY A 465 -19.82 -1.16 39.99
CA GLY A 465 -20.02 0.29 39.86
C GLY A 465 -19.84 0.85 38.44
N ALA A 466 -19.51 0.02 37.45
CA ALA A 466 -19.42 0.46 36.06
C ALA A 466 -20.67 0.06 35.26
N VAL A 467 -21.11 0.96 34.38
CA VAL A 467 -22.23 0.75 33.46
C VAL A 467 -21.71 0.76 32.04
N VAL A 468 -22.00 -0.30 31.28
CA VAL A 468 -21.75 -0.34 29.83
C VAL A 468 -23.03 -0.02 29.09
N ARG A 469 -23.01 1.01 28.23
CA ARG A 469 -24.18 1.50 27.50
C ARG A 469 -23.85 1.81 26.04
N PRO A 470 -24.85 1.81 25.13
CA PRO A 470 -24.66 2.32 23.78
C PRO A 470 -24.41 3.84 23.79
N TYR A 471 -23.78 4.31 22.72
CA TYR A 471 -23.57 5.72 22.44
C TYR A 471 -24.87 6.52 22.32
N THR A 472 -24.79 7.77 22.76
CA THR A 472 -25.81 8.80 22.61
C THR A 472 -25.20 10.08 22.05
N LEU A 473 -25.99 10.84 21.28
CA LEU A 473 -25.55 12.13 20.72
C LEU A 473 -25.14 13.08 21.86
N GLY A 474 -23.91 13.60 21.81
CA GLY A 474 -23.33 14.43 22.87
C GLY A 474 -22.10 13.78 23.54
N ASP A 475 -21.95 12.46 23.45
CA ASP A 475 -20.83 11.72 24.04
C ASP A 475 -19.46 12.06 23.40
N GLU A 476 -19.44 12.70 22.22
CA GLU A 476 -18.23 12.94 21.44
C GLU A 476 -17.18 13.76 22.18
N VAL A 477 -17.61 14.68 23.06
CA VAL A 477 -16.70 15.53 23.83
C VAL A 477 -15.90 14.68 24.83
N GLU A 478 -16.57 13.80 25.57
CA GLU A 478 -15.90 12.93 26.55
C GLU A 478 -15.10 11.83 25.85
N MET A 479 -15.63 11.24 24.78
CA MET A 479 -14.87 10.31 23.94
C MET A 479 -13.58 10.96 23.43
N ALA A 480 -13.62 12.24 23.02
CA ALA A 480 -12.43 12.96 22.58
C ALA A 480 -11.42 13.20 23.71
N ARG A 481 -11.88 13.39 24.95
CA ARG A 481 -10.98 13.46 26.11
C ARG A 481 -10.33 12.12 26.40
N VAL A 482 -11.10 11.03 26.41
CA VAL A 482 -10.56 9.67 26.63
C VAL A 482 -9.59 9.29 25.53
N LEU A 483 -9.93 9.55 24.26
CA LEU A 483 -9.04 9.33 23.12
C LEU A 483 -7.72 10.08 23.30
N LYS A 484 -7.81 11.41 23.56
CA LYS A 484 -6.62 12.24 23.71
C LYS A 484 -5.76 11.77 24.88
N ALA A 485 -6.35 11.37 25.99
CA ALA A 485 -5.63 10.82 27.14
C ALA A 485 -4.97 9.47 26.82
N PHE A 486 -5.70 8.55 26.19
CA PHE A 486 -5.22 7.21 25.84
C PHE A 486 -3.99 7.25 24.91
N TYR A 487 -4.00 8.20 23.96
CA TYR A 487 -2.91 8.38 23.00
C TYR A 487 -1.87 9.43 23.41
N ALA A 488 -2.08 10.17 24.51
CA ALA A 488 -1.24 11.32 24.88
C ALA A 488 0.25 10.96 24.93
N ASP A 489 0.57 9.80 25.51
CA ASP A 489 1.92 9.38 25.82
C ASP A 489 2.45 8.29 24.89
N ARG A 490 1.83 8.13 23.70
CA ARG A 490 2.22 7.14 22.69
C ARG A 490 2.88 7.81 21.49
N VAL A 491 3.76 7.08 20.82
CA VAL A 491 4.20 7.42 19.47
C VAL A 491 3.14 6.88 18.51
N GLU A 492 2.65 7.72 17.60
CA GLU A 492 1.65 7.33 16.60
C GLU A 492 2.02 7.92 15.25
N ARG A 493 1.59 7.25 14.17
CA ARG A 493 1.77 7.79 12.81
C ARG A 493 1.21 9.22 12.71
N ARG A 494 0.08 9.50 13.34
CA ARG A 494 -0.60 10.80 13.28
C ARG A 494 -1.35 11.13 14.57
N PRO A 495 -1.59 12.43 14.86
CA PRO A 495 -2.54 12.83 15.88
C PRO A 495 -3.92 12.22 15.61
N ARG A 496 -4.47 11.51 16.60
CA ARG A 496 -5.83 10.97 16.54
C ARG A 496 -6.84 12.08 16.80
N ARG A 497 -7.97 12.01 16.09
CA ARG A 497 -9.12 12.91 16.29
C ARG A 497 -10.35 12.05 16.35
N VAL A 498 -11.24 12.32 17.31
CA VAL A 498 -12.56 11.71 17.30
C VAL A 498 -13.27 12.22 16.05
N GLU A 499 -13.56 11.29 15.16
CA GLU A 499 -14.40 11.57 14.02
C GLU A 499 -15.85 11.69 14.51
N ARG A 500 -16.57 12.71 14.04
CA ARG A 500 -18.00 12.85 14.38
C ARG A 500 -18.75 11.70 13.73
N HIS A 501 -19.36 10.86 14.56
CA HIS A 501 -20.05 9.67 14.10
C HIS A 501 -21.43 9.58 14.72
N ARG A 502 -22.36 8.97 13.98
CA ARG A 502 -23.66 8.54 14.49
C ARG A 502 -23.65 7.03 14.55
N THR A 503 -24.22 6.45 15.60
CA THR A 503 -24.59 5.02 15.58
C THR A 503 -25.53 4.78 14.41
N SER A 504 -25.25 3.73 13.65
CA SER A 504 -26.06 3.28 12.53
C SER A 504 -26.16 1.77 12.55
N GLU A 505 -26.94 1.17 11.64
CA GLU A 505 -26.91 -0.29 11.47
C GLU A 505 -25.50 -0.83 11.20
N THR A 506 -24.65 -0.01 10.59
CA THR A 506 -23.28 -0.36 10.22
C THR A 506 -22.22 0.14 11.20
N ARG A 507 -22.59 0.88 12.25
CA ARG A 507 -21.65 1.40 13.26
C ARG A 507 -22.19 1.23 14.67
N LEU A 508 -21.47 0.45 15.46
CA LEU A 508 -21.76 0.20 16.87
C LEU A 508 -20.74 0.90 17.75
N ILE A 509 -21.22 1.61 18.76
CA ILE A 509 -20.36 2.28 19.75
C ILE A 509 -20.91 1.96 21.13
N TYR A 510 -20.05 1.47 22.01
CA TYR A 510 -20.33 1.20 23.42
C TYR A 510 -19.37 1.97 24.30
N LEU A 511 -19.88 2.52 25.39
CA LEU A 511 -19.16 3.32 26.38
C LEU A 511 -19.28 2.65 27.74
N ALA A 512 -18.22 2.75 28.55
CA ALA A 512 -18.20 2.30 29.92
C ALA A 512 -18.03 3.48 30.86
N GLU A 513 -18.94 3.65 31.81
CA GLU A 513 -18.98 4.78 32.72
C GLU A 513 -19.04 4.33 34.18
N LYS A 514 -18.42 5.11 35.08
CA LYS A 514 -18.54 4.92 36.53
C LYS A 514 -18.65 6.29 37.18
N ASP A 515 -19.65 6.46 38.05
CA ASP A 515 -19.89 7.72 38.78
C ASP A 515 -19.97 8.98 37.90
N GLY A 516 -20.49 8.84 36.67
CA GLY A 516 -20.62 9.93 35.69
C GLY A 516 -19.35 10.23 34.89
N GLU A 517 -18.28 9.45 35.09
CA GLU A 517 -17.02 9.55 34.35
C GLU A 517 -16.91 8.45 33.29
N LEU A 518 -16.49 8.82 32.07
CA LEU A 518 -16.21 7.88 31.00
C LEU A 518 -14.85 7.18 31.21
N LEU A 519 -14.91 5.86 31.39
CA LEU A 519 -13.74 5.00 31.60
C LEU A 519 -13.16 4.45 30.29
N GLY A 520 -13.93 4.41 29.21
CA GLY A 520 -13.48 3.90 27.93
C GLY A 520 -14.63 3.65 26.95
N TYR A 521 -14.28 3.34 25.72
CA TYR A 521 -15.26 3.02 24.69
C TYR A 521 -14.68 2.08 23.62
N VAL A 522 -15.57 1.43 22.89
CA VAL A 522 -15.25 0.63 21.71
C VAL A 522 -16.17 1.00 20.56
N GLN A 523 -15.60 1.13 19.38
CA GLN A 523 -16.32 1.37 18.13
C GLN A 523 -16.04 0.26 17.14
N ALA A 524 -17.10 -0.26 16.53
CA ALA A 524 -17.01 -1.23 15.44
C ALA A 524 -17.74 -0.75 14.19
N GLN A 525 -17.09 -0.92 13.05
CA GLN A 525 -17.66 -0.82 11.72
C GLN A 525 -18.08 -2.21 11.25
N CYS A 526 -19.37 -2.37 11.00
CA CYS A 526 -19.90 -3.58 10.39
C CYS A 526 -19.86 -3.43 8.87
N GLU A 527 -19.27 -4.41 8.20
CA GLU A 527 -19.08 -4.45 6.75
C GLU A 527 -20.07 -5.46 6.11
N LYS A 528 -20.16 -5.40 4.77
CA LYS A 528 -21.26 -5.99 3.99
C LYS A 528 -21.24 -7.53 3.94
N GLU A 529 -20.10 -8.17 4.22
CA GLU A 529 -19.92 -9.63 4.14
C GLU A 529 -19.96 -10.36 5.50
N LYS A 530 -20.70 -9.80 6.48
CA LYS A 530 -20.65 -10.26 7.88
C LYS A 530 -19.25 -10.21 8.50
N ASN A 531 -18.36 -9.39 7.94
CA ASN A 531 -17.11 -8.98 8.55
C ASN A 531 -17.37 -7.74 9.41
N VAL A 532 -16.70 -7.66 10.56
CA VAL A 532 -16.78 -6.52 11.47
C VAL A 532 -15.36 -6.13 11.83
N SER A 533 -15.03 -4.84 11.73
CA SER A 533 -13.76 -4.29 12.20
C SER A 533 -13.99 -3.38 13.40
N ILE A 534 -13.26 -3.60 14.49
CA ILE A 534 -13.11 -2.58 15.53
C ILE A 534 -12.30 -1.45 14.90
N SER A 535 -12.87 -0.25 14.83
CA SER A 535 -12.18 0.92 14.29
C SER A 535 -11.50 1.75 15.38
N GLU A 536 -11.96 1.63 16.62
CA GLU A 536 -11.39 2.34 17.77
C GLU A 536 -11.68 1.57 19.07
N PHE A 537 -10.66 1.42 19.91
CA PHE A 537 -10.77 0.86 21.25
C PHE A 537 -9.91 1.69 22.20
N CYS A 538 -10.54 2.34 23.18
CA CYS A 538 -9.84 3.23 24.10
C CYS A 538 -10.27 2.95 25.53
N LEU A 539 -9.29 2.87 26.42
CA LEU A 539 -9.49 2.84 27.86
C LEU A 539 -8.83 4.08 28.46
N LYS A 540 -9.46 4.70 29.45
CA LYS A 540 -8.86 5.84 30.13
C LYS A 540 -7.62 5.35 30.88
N PRO A 541 -6.43 5.92 30.65
CA PRO A 541 -5.23 5.53 31.40
C PRO A 541 -5.41 5.86 32.89
N GLN A 542 -5.03 4.93 33.76
CA GLN A 542 -4.99 5.19 35.21
C GLN A 542 -3.64 5.83 35.58
N PRO A 543 -3.62 6.91 36.38
CA PRO A 543 -2.39 7.35 37.00
C PRO A 543 -1.93 6.30 38.01
N SER A 544 -0.70 5.79 37.82
CA SER A 544 -0.11 4.67 38.57
C SER A 544 0.00 4.91 40.08
N GLU A 545 -0.03 6.16 40.54
CA GLU A 545 0.23 6.49 41.94
C GLU A 545 -1.00 6.90 42.76
N ASN A 546 -2.16 7.14 42.13
CA ASN A 546 -3.38 7.62 42.80
C ASN A 546 -4.66 6.86 42.40
N SER A 547 -4.54 5.72 41.72
CA SER A 547 -5.68 4.88 41.38
C SER A 547 -6.28 4.25 42.64
N THR A 548 -7.57 4.51 42.90
CA THR A 548 -8.35 3.82 43.92
C THR A 548 -8.92 2.48 43.43
N HIS A 549 -8.60 2.09 42.19
CA HIS A 549 -9.12 0.89 41.57
C HIS A 549 -8.17 -0.29 41.74
N PRO A 550 -8.70 -1.52 41.92
CA PRO A 550 -7.88 -2.73 41.96
C PRO A 550 -7.05 -2.90 40.67
N GLU A 551 -5.89 -3.54 40.79
CA GLU A 551 -5.13 -4.05 39.65
C GLU A 551 -6.05 -4.92 38.77
N GLY A 552 -5.99 -4.74 37.44
CA GLY A 552 -6.87 -5.46 36.50
C GLY A 552 -8.23 -4.79 36.22
N PHE A 553 -8.59 -3.70 36.92
CA PHE A 553 -9.91 -3.07 36.75
C PHE A 553 -10.18 -2.58 35.32
N LEU A 554 -9.18 -1.98 34.65
CA LEU A 554 -9.36 -1.50 33.28
C LEU A 554 -9.50 -2.65 32.28
N GLU A 555 -8.82 -3.76 32.50
CA GLU A 555 -8.97 -4.99 31.73
C GLU A 555 -10.38 -5.56 31.88
N GLU A 556 -10.95 -5.52 33.09
CA GLU A 556 -12.34 -5.91 33.32
C GLU A 556 -13.32 -4.98 32.59
N VAL A 557 -13.10 -3.66 32.64
CA VAL A 557 -13.88 -2.67 31.88
C VAL A 557 -13.79 -2.93 30.37
N GLY A 558 -12.58 -3.16 29.85
CA GLY A 558 -12.34 -3.52 28.46
C GLY A 558 -13.04 -4.81 28.05
N ALA A 559 -13.02 -5.83 28.91
CA ALA A 559 -13.73 -7.09 28.69
C ALA A 559 -15.25 -6.90 28.68
N ALA A 560 -15.79 -6.01 29.54
CA ALA A 560 -17.20 -5.67 29.54
C ALA A 560 -17.64 -4.92 28.27
N LEU A 561 -16.82 -3.98 27.78
CA LEU A 561 -17.03 -3.31 26.49
C LEU A 561 -17.04 -4.30 25.32
N LEU A 562 -16.05 -5.18 25.24
CA LEU A 562 -15.97 -6.21 24.20
C LEU A 562 -17.14 -7.19 24.29
N CYS A 563 -17.55 -7.59 25.50
CA CYS A 563 -18.70 -8.46 25.72
C CYS A 563 -20.00 -7.83 25.19
N ALA A 564 -20.26 -6.57 25.52
CA ALA A 564 -21.44 -5.85 25.05
C ALA A 564 -21.47 -5.74 23.51
N LEU A 565 -20.32 -5.38 22.91
CA LEU A 565 -20.17 -5.30 21.47
C LEU A 565 -20.38 -6.67 20.80
N HIS A 566 -19.71 -7.73 21.28
CA HIS A 566 -19.80 -9.07 20.70
C HIS A 566 -21.21 -9.63 20.76
N ASN A 567 -21.89 -9.46 21.89
CA ASN A 567 -23.26 -9.93 22.07
C ASN A 567 -24.23 -9.22 21.12
N GLU A 568 -24.05 -7.92 20.87
CA GLU A 568 -24.86 -7.20 19.89
C GLU A 568 -24.56 -7.64 18.46
N LEU A 569 -23.29 -7.88 18.13
CA LEU A 569 -22.89 -8.39 16.82
C LEU A 569 -23.43 -9.80 16.56
N VAL A 570 -23.42 -10.67 17.57
CA VAL A 570 -23.98 -12.04 17.48
C VAL A 570 -25.49 -12.01 17.29
N LYS A 571 -26.21 -11.13 17.98
CA LYS A 571 -27.66 -10.90 17.76
C LYS A 571 -27.95 -10.48 16.32
N ARG A 572 -27.03 -9.76 15.69
CA ARG A 572 -27.08 -9.34 14.27
C ARG A 572 -26.47 -10.37 13.32
N GLU A 573 -26.19 -11.59 13.80
CA GLU A 573 -25.66 -12.72 13.03
C GLU A 573 -24.27 -12.51 12.39
N TYR A 574 -23.46 -11.62 12.93
CA TYR A 574 -22.04 -11.51 12.54
C TYR A 574 -21.24 -12.68 13.08
N LYS A 575 -20.31 -13.19 12.26
CA LYS A 575 -19.56 -14.43 12.57
C LYS A 575 -18.12 -14.19 12.98
N ARG A 576 -17.53 -13.07 12.55
CA ARG A 576 -16.12 -12.77 12.78
C ARG A 576 -15.93 -11.29 13.02
N ILE A 577 -15.01 -10.98 13.92
CA ILE A 577 -14.56 -9.63 14.21
C ILE A 577 -13.03 -9.56 14.04
N ARG A 578 -12.56 -8.43 13.52
CA ARG A 578 -11.14 -8.08 13.40
C ARG A 578 -10.86 -6.75 14.07
N TYR A 579 -9.64 -6.54 14.50
CA TYR A 579 -9.17 -5.27 15.04
C TYR A 579 -7.74 -5.03 14.55
N TYR A 580 -7.52 -3.89 13.91
CA TYR A 580 -6.21 -3.41 13.48
C TYR A 580 -5.82 -2.21 14.35
N PRO A 581 -5.34 -2.44 15.58
CA PRO A 581 -4.77 -1.36 16.35
C PRO A 581 -3.56 -0.75 15.63
N GLU A 582 -3.32 0.56 15.86
CA GLU A 582 -2.00 1.16 15.54
C GLU A 582 -1.04 0.89 16.72
N ALA A 583 -0.41 1.90 17.33
CA ALA A 583 0.58 1.65 18.38
C ALA A 583 -0.02 0.98 19.63
N GLU A 584 -1.33 1.10 19.86
CA GLU A 584 -1.98 0.49 21.01
C GLU A 584 -1.99 -1.04 21.01
N GLY A 585 -1.85 -1.65 19.84
CA GLY A 585 -1.78 -3.10 19.69
C GLY A 585 -0.50 -3.67 20.29
N ASP A 586 0.50 -2.84 20.51
CA ASP A 586 1.77 -3.23 21.11
C ASP A 586 1.81 -3.13 22.63
N ALA A 587 0.83 -2.49 23.27
CA ALA A 587 0.74 -2.40 24.72
C ALA A 587 0.34 -3.75 25.36
N ASP A 588 1.07 -4.17 26.38
CA ASP A 588 0.92 -5.50 26.99
C ASP A 588 -0.47 -5.73 27.60
N HIS A 589 -1.08 -4.71 28.19
CA HIS A 589 -2.44 -4.81 28.74
C HIS A 589 -3.50 -4.99 27.62
N ILE A 590 -3.33 -4.36 26.45
CA ILE A 590 -4.23 -4.55 25.29
C ILE A 590 -4.05 -5.96 24.73
N LYS A 591 -2.80 -6.41 24.52
CA LYS A 591 -2.50 -7.78 24.08
C LYS A 591 -3.12 -8.81 25.01
N THR A 592 -2.89 -8.66 26.32
CA THR A 592 -3.39 -9.55 27.36
C THR A 592 -4.92 -9.56 27.38
N LEU A 593 -5.57 -8.40 27.33
CA LEU A 593 -7.02 -8.29 27.27
C LEU A 593 -7.60 -9.06 26.07
N PHE A 594 -7.10 -8.79 24.86
CA PHE A 594 -7.64 -9.41 23.65
C PHE A 594 -7.36 -10.92 23.61
N HIS A 595 -6.18 -11.38 24.02
CA HIS A 595 -5.88 -12.81 24.10
C HIS A 595 -6.72 -13.53 25.15
N ASN A 596 -6.89 -12.96 26.35
CA ASN A 596 -7.76 -13.51 27.38
C ASN A 596 -9.23 -13.55 26.95
N PHE A 597 -9.64 -12.63 26.08
CA PHE A 597 -10.95 -12.63 25.46
C PHE A 597 -11.04 -13.55 24.24
N GLY A 598 -10.01 -14.34 23.92
CA GLY A 598 -10.04 -15.38 22.88
C GLY A 598 -9.75 -14.89 21.46
N TYR A 599 -9.10 -13.74 21.29
CA TYR A 599 -8.59 -13.33 19.99
C TYR A 599 -7.26 -14.01 19.67
N THR A 600 -7.09 -14.37 18.40
CA THR A 600 -5.79 -14.68 17.80
C THR A 600 -5.17 -13.40 17.25
N SER A 601 -3.84 -13.29 17.25
CA SER A 601 -3.17 -12.14 16.64
C SER A 601 -2.08 -12.57 15.66
N GLU A 602 -1.95 -11.85 14.56
CA GLU A 602 -0.88 -12.02 13.57
C GLU A 602 -0.28 -10.65 13.23
N ALA A 603 1.05 -10.58 13.07
CA ALA A 603 1.71 -9.36 12.63
C ALA A 603 1.60 -9.25 11.11
N ASP A 604 0.90 -8.22 10.62
CA ASP A 604 0.55 -8.10 9.20
C ASP A 604 1.23 -6.89 8.53
N TRP A 605 1.40 -5.78 9.26
CA TRP A 605 2.00 -4.56 8.73
C TRP A 605 3.06 -3.99 9.69
N VAL A 606 3.96 -3.17 9.15
CA VAL A 606 4.91 -2.38 9.92
C VAL A 606 4.84 -0.93 9.47
N TRP A 607 4.80 -0.02 10.46
CA TRP A 607 5.04 1.39 10.25
C TRP A 607 6.54 1.63 10.21
N MET A 608 7.03 2.10 9.07
CA MET A 608 8.43 2.44 8.90
C MET A 608 8.63 3.95 8.98
N PHE A 609 9.69 4.38 9.66
CA PHE A 609 10.03 5.78 9.87
C PHE A 609 11.45 6.07 9.43
N LYS A 610 11.69 7.26 8.88
CA LYS A 610 13.00 7.74 8.51
C LYS A 610 13.21 9.16 9.02
N ILE A 611 14.37 9.37 9.64
CA ILE A 611 14.88 10.70 9.95
C ILE A 611 15.43 11.31 8.66
N ILE A 612 15.04 12.54 8.36
CA ILE A 612 15.58 13.32 7.25
C ILE A 612 16.62 14.29 7.79
N ASN A 613 16.29 14.94 8.91
CA ASN A 613 17.12 15.96 9.54
C ASN A 613 17.00 15.83 11.07
N LEU A 614 18.01 15.22 11.70
CA LEU A 614 18.02 14.96 13.13
C LEU A 614 17.96 16.25 13.99
N PRO A 615 18.75 17.31 13.72
CA PRO A 615 18.61 18.57 14.47
C PRO A 615 17.20 19.16 14.41
N MET A 616 16.56 19.13 13.24
CA MET A 616 15.18 19.61 13.11
C MET A 616 14.20 18.74 13.91
N LEU A 617 14.34 17.41 13.82
CA LEU A 617 13.48 16.48 14.57
C LEU A 617 13.62 16.68 16.08
N LEU A 618 14.86 16.73 16.60
CA LEU A 618 15.08 16.96 18.02
C LEU A 618 14.62 18.35 18.45
N GLY A 619 14.67 19.35 17.58
CA GLY A 619 14.11 20.67 17.83
C GLY A 619 12.60 20.63 18.02
N GLU A 620 11.90 19.91 17.14
CA GLU A 620 10.45 19.66 17.23
C GLU A 620 10.08 18.83 18.47
N LEU A 621 10.96 17.90 18.88
CA LEU A 621 10.81 17.09 20.10
C LEU A 621 11.32 17.76 21.37
N SER A 622 11.93 18.94 21.30
CA SER A 622 12.46 19.62 22.49
C SER A 622 11.41 19.86 23.59
N PRO A 623 10.12 20.19 23.30
CA PRO A 623 9.11 20.32 24.35
C PRO A 623 8.85 19.01 25.10
N LEU A 624 8.85 17.87 24.38
CA LEU A 624 8.72 16.53 24.97
C LEU A 624 9.87 16.24 25.92
N LEU A 625 11.09 16.44 25.44
CA LEU A 625 12.31 16.13 26.18
C LEU A 625 12.45 17.03 27.41
N SER A 626 12.15 18.33 27.28
CA SER A 626 12.12 19.27 28.42
C SER A 626 11.07 18.88 29.45
N LYS A 627 9.89 18.44 29.01
CA LYS A 627 8.83 18.00 29.92
C LYS A 627 9.27 16.78 30.74
N ARG A 628 9.85 15.76 30.07
CA ARG A 628 10.37 14.55 30.73
C ARG A 628 11.41 14.87 31.80
N LEU A 629 12.33 15.80 31.55
CA LEU A 629 13.30 16.24 32.56
C LEU A 629 12.63 16.96 33.74
N ASN A 630 11.66 17.84 33.46
CA ASN A 630 10.99 18.64 34.49
C ASN A 630 10.06 17.82 35.40
N GLU A 631 9.52 16.72 34.88
CA GLU A 631 8.68 15.76 35.60
C GLU A 631 9.50 14.65 36.29
N SER A 632 10.81 14.56 36.04
CA SER A 632 11.69 13.62 36.72
C SER A 632 12.13 14.16 38.07
N ASP A 633 11.95 13.38 39.13
CA ASP A 633 12.44 13.75 40.47
C ASP A 633 13.97 13.82 40.55
N ASP A 634 14.67 12.95 39.82
CA ASP A 634 16.13 12.82 39.88
C ASP A 634 16.88 13.76 38.92
N TYR A 635 16.26 14.14 37.80
CA TYR A 635 16.94 14.84 36.69
C TYR A 635 16.38 16.24 36.41
N LYS A 636 15.42 16.72 37.20
CA LYS A 636 14.94 18.10 37.11
C LYS A 636 16.07 19.10 37.36
N GLY A 637 16.23 20.05 36.44
CA GLY A 637 17.32 21.03 36.51
C GLY A 637 18.69 20.52 36.06
N TRP A 638 18.79 19.30 35.51
CA TRP A 638 20.03 18.80 34.93
C TRP A 638 20.57 19.74 33.85
N GLN A 639 21.89 19.94 33.83
CA GLN A 639 22.56 20.80 32.86
C GLN A 639 23.74 20.07 32.19
N GLY A 640 23.88 20.26 30.89
CA GLY A 640 24.96 19.67 30.12
C GLY A 640 24.64 19.55 28.65
N THR A 641 25.53 18.89 27.93
CA THR A 641 25.37 18.66 26.49
C THR A 641 25.44 17.18 26.18
N ILE A 642 24.43 16.68 25.47
CA ILE A 642 24.37 15.31 24.95
C ILE A 642 24.57 15.36 23.43
N SER A 643 25.70 14.84 22.96
CA SER A 643 25.96 14.65 21.54
C SER A 643 25.39 13.32 21.05
N ILE A 644 24.77 13.33 19.88
CA ILE A 644 24.21 12.15 19.22
C ILE A 644 24.81 12.08 17.82
N LYS A 645 25.46 10.96 17.52
CA LYS A 645 26.16 10.70 16.26
C LYS A 645 25.74 9.35 15.68
N GLY A 646 24.95 9.42 14.62
CA GLY A 646 24.65 8.31 13.71
C GLY A 646 25.70 8.18 12.60
N SER A 647 25.38 7.37 11.58
CA SER A 647 26.23 7.20 10.40
C SER A 647 26.15 8.42 9.46
N GLU A 648 24.94 8.91 9.21
CA GLU A 648 24.64 10.11 8.43
C GLU A 648 24.14 11.26 9.30
N HIS A 649 23.44 10.95 10.40
CA HIS A 649 22.80 11.96 11.24
C HIS A 649 23.66 12.37 12.43
N ARG A 650 23.58 13.66 12.80
CA ARG A 650 24.25 14.18 14.01
C ARG A 650 23.54 15.40 14.56
N ALA A 651 23.54 15.53 15.88
CA ALA A 651 23.00 16.66 16.60
C ALA A 651 23.54 16.69 18.04
N SER A 652 23.41 17.83 18.71
CA SER A 652 23.62 17.93 20.16
C SER A 652 22.41 18.56 20.83
N LEU A 653 22.01 17.99 21.96
CA LEU A 653 21.06 18.58 22.90
C LEU A 653 21.84 19.36 23.95
N ILE A 654 21.64 20.67 24.00
CA ILE A 654 22.22 21.58 25.00
C ILE A 654 21.13 21.89 26.02
N ILE A 655 21.32 21.42 27.24
CA ILE A 655 20.34 21.50 28.31
C ILE A 655 20.81 22.54 29.32
N LYS A 656 20.04 23.62 29.47
CA LYS A 656 20.29 24.70 30.44
C LYS A 656 18.96 25.16 31.02
N ASP A 657 18.90 25.32 32.33
CA ASP A 657 17.68 25.76 33.03
C ASP A 657 16.43 24.95 32.67
N SER A 658 16.62 23.64 32.43
CA SER A 658 15.58 22.69 31.96
C SER A 658 14.98 23.00 30.58
N GLU A 659 15.55 23.95 29.84
CA GLU A 659 15.28 24.18 28.43
C GLU A 659 16.28 23.40 27.58
N ILE A 660 15.78 22.79 26.51
CA ILE A 660 16.60 22.06 25.54
C ILE A 660 16.74 22.90 24.28
N ARG A 661 17.98 23.21 23.92
CA ARG A 661 18.34 23.78 22.62
C ARG A 661 19.06 22.73 21.78
N VAL A 662 18.78 22.69 20.50
CA VAL A 662 19.38 21.73 19.59
C VAL A 662 20.39 22.42 18.69
N SER A 663 21.56 21.79 18.54
CA SER A 663 22.62 22.19 17.60
C SER A 663 22.85 21.10 16.57
N ALA A 664 23.20 21.48 15.35
CA ALA A 664 23.66 20.55 14.31
C ALA A 664 25.13 20.15 14.49
N GLU A 665 25.88 20.91 15.28
CA GLU A 665 27.29 20.65 15.57
C GLU A 665 27.43 19.70 16.76
N VAL A 666 28.33 18.73 16.64
CA VAL A 666 28.76 17.84 17.72
C VAL A 666 30.04 18.43 18.33
N SER A 667 29.97 18.86 19.59
CA SER A 667 31.14 19.44 20.27
C SER A 667 32.06 18.35 20.84
N ALA A 668 33.37 18.60 20.80
CA ALA A 668 34.36 17.77 21.48
C ALA A 668 34.29 17.90 23.03
N ASP A 669 33.79 19.03 23.53
CA ASP A 669 33.62 19.34 24.95
C ASP A 669 32.24 18.91 25.48
N THR A 670 31.74 17.76 25.02
CA THR A 670 30.41 17.26 25.42
C THR A 670 30.47 16.40 26.68
N GLY A 671 29.50 16.65 27.58
CA GLY A 671 29.39 15.89 28.83
C GLY A 671 28.96 14.44 28.60
N LEU A 672 28.25 14.17 27.50
CA LEU A 672 27.85 12.82 27.09
C LEU A 672 27.80 12.71 25.56
N CYS A 673 28.28 11.60 25.01
CA CYS A 673 28.32 11.32 23.58
C CYS A 673 27.75 9.93 23.29
N LEU A 674 26.71 9.88 22.46
CA LEU A 674 26.04 8.70 21.93
C LEU A 674 26.49 8.47 20.49
N SER A 675 27.12 7.33 20.19
CA SER A 675 27.57 6.97 18.84
C SER A 675 27.00 5.62 18.40
N THR A 676 26.28 5.58 17.28
CA THR A 676 25.55 4.39 16.79
C THR A 676 25.32 4.47 15.27
N ASP A 677 24.63 3.48 14.69
CA ASP A 677 24.08 3.57 13.34
C ASP A 677 22.73 4.33 13.32
N ASP A 678 22.30 4.79 12.14
CA ASP A 678 21.06 5.57 12.02
C ASP A 678 19.80 4.73 12.29
N ASP A 679 19.91 3.40 12.15
CA ASP A 679 18.83 2.46 12.43
C ASP A 679 18.50 2.43 13.93
N THR A 680 19.52 2.17 14.75
CA THR A 680 19.43 2.14 16.21
C THR A 680 19.08 3.52 16.76
N LEU A 681 19.66 4.58 16.18
CA LEU A 681 19.29 5.97 16.48
C LEU A 681 17.78 6.21 16.31
N THR A 682 17.23 5.80 15.16
CA THR A 682 15.81 5.94 14.87
C THR A 682 14.97 5.11 15.84
N GLN A 683 15.38 3.88 16.14
CA GLN A 683 14.66 3.00 17.07
C GLN A 683 14.53 3.61 18.47
N PHE A 684 15.58 4.21 19.03
CA PHE A 684 15.46 4.82 20.36
C PHE A 684 14.73 6.17 20.35
N ILE A 685 14.78 6.93 19.24
CA ILE A 685 13.94 8.13 19.09
C ILE A 685 12.45 7.76 19.09
N LEU A 686 12.08 6.64 18.49
CA LEU A 686 10.73 6.09 18.52
C LEU A 686 10.39 5.34 19.83
N GLY A 687 11.35 5.18 20.73
CA GLY A 687 11.20 4.41 21.96
C GLY A 687 10.98 2.90 21.74
N ALA A 688 11.37 2.36 20.59
CA ALA A 688 11.29 0.92 20.32
C ALA A 688 12.36 0.12 21.08
N VAL A 689 13.49 0.76 21.36
CA VAL A 689 14.63 0.27 22.14
C VAL A 689 15.13 1.44 22.99
N THR A 690 15.49 1.23 24.24
CA THR A 690 16.13 2.28 25.06
C THR A 690 17.62 2.42 24.71
N PRO A 691 18.25 3.59 24.96
CA PRO A 691 19.69 3.73 24.80
C PRO A 691 20.49 2.68 25.59
N TYR A 692 20.02 2.28 26.78
CA TYR A 692 20.70 1.27 27.58
C TYR A 692 20.58 -0.14 26.97
N GLU A 693 19.40 -0.53 26.47
CA GLU A 693 19.24 -1.80 25.75
C GLU A 693 20.13 -1.86 24.52
N ALA A 694 20.19 -0.78 23.73
CA ALA A 694 21.09 -0.69 22.58
C ALA A 694 22.57 -0.77 22.97
N TYR A 695 22.95 -0.18 24.11
CA TYR A 695 24.30 -0.30 24.67
C TYR A 695 24.64 -1.74 25.05
N LEU A 696 23.72 -2.45 25.72
CA LEU A 696 23.91 -3.86 26.10
C LEU A 696 24.04 -4.80 24.89
N GLN A 697 23.44 -4.45 23.76
CA GLN A 697 23.55 -5.21 22.50
C GLN A 697 24.78 -4.80 21.65
N ASN A 698 25.67 -3.94 22.17
CA ASN A 698 26.81 -3.36 21.44
C ASN A 698 26.41 -2.58 20.17
N GLN A 699 25.19 -2.06 20.13
CA GLN A 699 24.67 -1.25 19.01
C GLN A 699 24.85 0.26 19.27
N LEU A 700 25.01 0.66 20.52
CA LEU A 700 25.26 2.05 20.94
C LEU A 700 26.52 2.14 21.79
N HIS A 701 27.41 3.05 21.43
CA HIS A 701 28.54 3.44 22.27
C HIS A 701 28.22 4.72 23.04
N ILE A 702 28.52 4.74 24.34
CA ILE A 702 28.28 5.88 25.24
C ILE A 702 29.61 6.30 25.87
N ALA A 703 29.96 7.58 25.77
CA ALA A 703 31.09 8.19 26.48
C ALA A 703 30.62 9.40 27.32
N PRO A 704 31.12 9.62 28.55
CA PRO A 704 32.07 8.77 29.31
C PRO A 704 31.44 7.45 29.75
N THR A 705 32.19 6.63 30.50
CA THR A 705 31.76 5.30 30.98
C THR A 705 30.36 5.33 31.58
N VAL A 706 29.51 4.40 31.13
CA VAL A 706 28.13 4.23 31.57
C VAL A 706 28.08 3.94 33.08
N ASN A 707 27.20 4.65 33.78
CA ASN A 707 26.86 4.44 35.19
C ASN A 707 25.36 4.66 35.40
N ASP A 708 24.84 4.40 36.61
CA ASP A 708 23.41 4.50 36.92
C ASP A 708 22.82 5.88 36.61
N SER A 709 23.59 6.95 36.84
CA SER A 709 23.16 8.32 36.54
C SER A 709 22.99 8.56 35.04
N VAL A 710 23.93 8.06 34.22
CA VAL A 710 23.84 8.11 32.76
C VAL A 710 22.66 7.28 32.25
N ILE A 711 22.48 6.07 32.77
CA ILE A 711 21.39 5.17 32.37
C ILE A 711 20.04 5.83 32.69
N GLY A 712 19.86 6.35 33.90
CA GLY A 712 18.60 6.98 34.29
C GLY A 712 18.31 8.27 33.52
N LEU A 713 19.33 9.08 33.20
CA LEU A 713 19.14 10.30 32.39
C LEU A 713 18.68 9.94 30.97
N LEU A 714 19.37 9.00 30.32
CA LEU A 714 19.03 8.57 28.97
C LEU A 714 17.68 7.83 28.92
N GLY A 715 17.37 7.05 29.95
CA GLY A 715 16.06 6.41 30.12
C GLY A 715 14.92 7.39 30.36
N THR A 716 15.20 8.53 31.02
CA THR A 716 14.25 9.63 31.21
C THR A 716 13.97 10.34 29.89
N LEU A 717 15.02 10.63 29.10
CA LEU A 717 14.90 11.34 27.84
C LEU A 717 14.30 10.47 26.71
N PHE A 718 14.71 9.20 26.62
CA PHE A 718 14.33 8.25 25.57
C PHE A 718 13.82 6.93 26.17
N PRO A 719 12.65 6.93 26.85
CA PRO A 719 12.06 5.74 27.42
C PRO A 719 11.52 4.80 26.33
N SER A 720 11.40 3.51 26.69
CA SER A 720 10.71 2.52 25.84
C SER A 720 9.19 2.68 25.94
N HIS A 721 8.49 2.49 24.82
CA HIS A 721 7.02 2.46 24.78
C HIS A 721 6.43 1.07 25.08
N ARG A 722 7.27 0.03 25.27
CA ARG A 722 6.83 -1.37 25.49
C ARG A 722 6.55 -1.72 26.96
N ARG A 723 6.34 -0.73 27.82
CA ARG A 723 6.07 -0.95 29.26
C ARG A 723 4.58 -1.02 29.56
#